data_AF-A0A9E3TJ44-F1
#
_entry.id   AF-A0A9E3TJ44-F1
#
_cell.length_a   1.000
_cell.length_b   1.000
_cell.length_c   1.000
_cell.angle_alpha   90.00
_cell.angle_beta   90.00
_cell.angle_gamma   90.00
#
_symmetry.space_group_name_H-M   'P 1'
#
loop_
_entity.id
_entity.type
_entity.pdbx_description
1 polymer ?
#
loop_
_entity_poly.entity_id
_entity_poly.type
_entity_poly.pdbx_seq_one_letter_code
_entity_poly.pdbx_strand_id
1 'polypeptide(L)'
;MATALQSSRLRTIGLAALLTMVVATAPGGSRAQDAPVRQNPHGSWKADCSLCHSEEHWLPAAPTKKFDHSKYYPLQGAHRAVPCRSCHVSLVFSRAGKSCVDCHQDVHRGEMGTDCARCHTPLSFIDRSEAVRMHRTSRFPLSGAHAAADCESCHRTRSLGRTMYVGLPVECAGCHDSAAFPTAPQRPPDHVPAGFTGDCSVCHSSVTFGTARGGHATNGFPLTGGHAIACVRCHGQPFNSHLSPACISCHLAQYNATTDPNHVQAGFPTDCSLCHNNVSFIPATFNHSTTAFPLTGAHVGLDCVACHGDGVYRGKPTTCVSCHLAQYNGTTDPNHAQGGFPTDCTVCHTTATWSNSTFSHSTTAFPLTGAHAGLDCNACHADGVYRGKPTTCVSCHLAQYNGTTDPNHAQAEFPTDCTLCHTTATWSGSTFNHSTTAFPLTGAHAGLDCNACHADGVYRGKPTTCVSCHLAQYNGTTDPNHAQAGFPTDCTLCHTTVTWSGATFDHANTAFPLTGAHVGLACAACHADGVYAGKPTTCVSCHQAAYNAQTDPNHVSAGFSTDCTQCHTTATFTGARFTQHDASLPSSFPIYTGTHAGRWTHCSDCHTNSANYAVFSCFLCHSQAEMNSQHTGVSGYLYDSAACYHCHPNGSSNRTRSRR
;
A
#
# COMPACT_ATOMS: atom_id res chain seq x y z
N MET A 1 -22.08 -31.15 68.68
CA MET A 1 -22.98 -31.01 69.86
C MET A 1 -24.22 -31.83 69.54
N ALA A 2 -24.53 -32.91 70.27
CA ALA A 2 -25.25 -32.89 71.55
C ALA A 2 -26.59 -32.13 71.42
N THR A 3 -27.78 -32.68 71.75
CA THR A 3 -28.10 -33.90 72.51
C THR A 3 -29.54 -34.36 72.21
N ALA A 4 -29.81 -35.62 72.58
CA ALA A 4 -31.13 -36.24 72.72
C ALA A 4 -32.13 -35.47 73.62
N LEU A 5 -33.44 -35.81 73.52
CA LEU A 5 -34.30 -36.34 74.62
C LEU A 5 -35.83 -36.21 74.35
N GLN A 6 -36.57 -37.31 74.61
CA GLN A 6 -37.91 -37.38 75.27
C GLN A 6 -39.15 -36.63 74.68
N SER A 7 -40.42 -37.02 74.95
CA SER A 7 -40.99 -38.22 75.60
C SER A 7 -42.49 -38.44 75.28
N SER A 8 -42.90 -39.71 75.37
CA SER A 8 -44.18 -40.29 75.86
C SER A 8 -45.48 -39.45 75.97
N ARG A 9 -46.63 -40.07 75.56
CA ARG A 9 -47.68 -40.57 76.48
C ARG A 9 -48.77 -41.43 75.81
N LEU A 10 -49.41 -42.28 76.62
CA LEU A 10 -50.39 -43.32 76.26
C LEU A 10 -51.82 -42.79 76.10
N ARG A 11 -52.70 -43.58 75.45
CA ARG A 11 -54.04 -43.93 75.98
C ARG A 11 -54.60 -45.23 75.40
N THR A 12 -55.39 -45.95 76.19
CA THR A 12 -55.85 -47.34 75.98
C THR A 12 -57.38 -47.49 76.04
N ILE A 13 -58.00 -48.15 75.05
CA ILE A 13 -59.33 -48.84 75.08
C ILE A 13 -59.32 -49.93 73.96
N GLY A 14 -59.87 -51.15 74.07
CA GLY A 14 -60.27 -51.88 75.28
C GLY A 14 -61.62 -52.63 75.26
N LEU A 15 -61.88 -53.60 74.35
CA LEU A 15 -63.03 -54.54 74.47
C LEU A 15 -62.79 -55.89 73.73
N ALA A 16 -63.55 -56.95 74.05
CA ALA A 16 -63.26 -58.36 73.66
C ALA A 16 -64.52 -59.21 73.32
N ALA A 17 -64.35 -60.29 72.54
CA ALA A 17 -65.23 -61.49 72.46
C ALA A 17 -64.49 -62.66 71.75
N LEU A 18 -64.21 -63.81 72.38
CA LEU A 18 -64.93 -65.11 72.34
C LEU A 18 -65.11 -65.75 70.92
N LEU A 19 -64.36 -66.83 70.61
CA LEU A 19 -64.72 -68.29 70.67
C LEU A 19 -65.44 -68.76 69.37
N THR A 20 -65.17 -69.90 68.70
CA THR A 20 -64.93 -71.29 69.14
C THR A 20 -64.12 -72.15 68.13
N MET A 21 -63.47 -73.23 68.59
CA MET A 21 -62.95 -74.34 67.76
C MET A 21 -64.01 -75.43 67.51
N VAL A 22 -63.83 -76.20 66.43
CA VAL A 22 -64.32 -77.60 66.32
C VAL A 22 -63.22 -78.47 65.68
N VAL A 23 -63.02 -79.67 66.22
CA VAL A 23 -62.11 -80.72 65.73
C VAL A 23 -62.94 -81.96 65.35
N ALA A 24 -62.55 -82.68 64.29
CA ALA A 24 -63.03 -84.03 64.00
C ALA A 24 -61.89 -84.90 63.43
N THR A 25 -61.94 -86.21 63.68
CA THR A 25 -60.77 -87.11 63.62
C THR A 25 -61.04 -88.41 62.85
N ALA A 26 -59.95 -89.02 62.33
CA ALA A 26 -59.75 -90.49 62.18
C ALA A 26 -60.48 -91.22 61.02
N PRO A 27 -60.14 -92.50 60.70
CA PRO A 27 -58.77 -93.08 60.57
C PRO A 27 -58.58 -94.10 59.42
N GLY A 28 -57.30 -94.41 59.13
CA GLY A 28 -56.78 -95.80 59.05
C GLY A 28 -57.00 -96.68 57.81
N GLY A 29 -56.04 -97.60 57.55
CA GLY A 29 -56.25 -98.76 56.66
C GLY A 29 -55.06 -99.14 55.76
N SER A 30 -54.12 -99.94 56.26
CA SER A 30 -53.01 -100.50 55.46
C SER A 30 -53.37 -101.84 54.81
N ARG A 31 -52.97 -102.06 53.55
CA ARG A 31 -52.38 -103.34 53.09
C ARG A 31 -51.84 -103.25 51.66
N ALA A 32 -50.74 -103.95 51.42
CA ALA A 32 -50.23 -104.26 50.09
C ALA A 32 -50.12 -105.78 49.97
N GLN A 33 -50.57 -106.33 48.85
CA GLN A 33 -50.01 -107.52 48.17
C GLN A 33 -50.82 -107.80 46.90
N ASP A 34 -50.10 -107.75 45.77
CA ASP A 34 -50.23 -108.52 44.53
C ASP A 34 -49.96 -107.63 43.31
N ALA A 35 -48.87 -107.95 42.60
CA ALA A 35 -48.31 -107.12 41.55
C ALA A 35 -48.63 -107.68 40.16
N PRO A 36 -49.43 -106.99 39.34
CA PRO A 36 -49.51 -107.26 37.92
C PRO A 36 -48.37 -106.54 37.17
N VAL A 37 -47.86 -107.19 36.12
CA VAL A 37 -46.96 -106.70 35.05
C VAL A 37 -46.49 -105.25 35.22
N ARG A 38 -45.22 -105.05 35.60
CA ARG A 38 -44.62 -103.71 35.81
C ARG A 38 -44.63 -102.87 34.53
N GLN A 39 -45.72 -102.12 34.32
CA GLN A 39 -45.76 -101.00 33.40
C GLN A 39 -44.78 -99.92 33.89
N ASN A 40 -44.09 -99.26 32.96
CA ASN A 40 -43.15 -98.20 33.31
C ASN A 40 -43.91 -97.07 34.06
N PRO A 41 -43.56 -96.74 35.32
CA PRO A 41 -44.26 -95.70 36.10
C PRO A 41 -44.13 -94.30 35.48
N HIS A 42 -43.22 -94.12 34.52
CA HIS A 42 -43.02 -92.91 33.74
C HIS A 42 -43.83 -92.87 32.43
N GLY A 43 -44.74 -93.83 32.23
CA GLY A 43 -45.56 -93.96 31.03
C GLY A 43 -44.73 -94.40 29.83
N SER A 44 -44.90 -93.74 28.68
CA SER A 44 -44.22 -94.08 27.42
C SER A 44 -42.76 -93.61 27.35
N TRP A 45 -42.05 -93.54 28.49
CA TRP A 45 -40.65 -93.11 28.54
C TRP A 45 -39.74 -94.17 27.90
N LYS A 46 -38.98 -93.77 26.88
CA LYS A 46 -38.11 -94.66 26.08
C LYS A 46 -36.61 -94.42 26.27
N ALA A 47 -36.22 -93.43 27.07
CA ALA A 47 -34.79 -93.17 27.34
C ALA A 47 -34.29 -94.06 28.49
N ASP A 48 -32.97 -94.28 28.51
CA ASP A 48 -32.31 -95.15 29.48
C ASP A 48 -32.63 -94.77 30.94
N CYS A 49 -32.97 -95.76 31.75
CA CYS A 49 -33.23 -95.63 33.18
C CYS A 49 -32.01 -95.07 33.93
N SER A 50 -30.79 -95.37 33.46
CA SER A 50 -29.53 -94.91 34.07
C SER A 50 -29.37 -93.38 34.08
N LEU A 51 -30.19 -92.65 33.31
CA LEU A 51 -30.18 -91.19 33.32
C LEU A 51 -30.65 -90.60 34.65
N CYS A 52 -31.52 -91.29 35.39
CA CYS A 52 -32.14 -90.79 36.63
C CYS A 52 -32.09 -91.78 37.82
N HIS A 53 -31.71 -93.05 37.59
CA HIS A 53 -31.62 -94.08 38.62
C HIS A 53 -30.21 -94.69 38.64
N SER A 54 -29.72 -95.07 39.82
CA SER A 54 -28.54 -95.92 39.98
C SER A 54 -28.92 -97.25 40.63
N GLU A 55 -28.07 -98.26 40.47
CA GLU A 55 -28.28 -99.59 41.07
C GLU A 55 -28.16 -99.56 42.61
N GLU A 56 -27.35 -98.65 43.14
CA GLU A 56 -27.16 -98.46 44.59
C GLU A 56 -28.28 -97.63 45.25
N HIS A 57 -28.90 -96.70 44.51
CA HIS A 57 -29.94 -95.79 45.00
C HIS A 57 -31.05 -95.56 43.96
N TRP A 58 -31.98 -96.52 43.86
CA TRP A 58 -33.08 -96.47 42.90
C TRP A 58 -34.12 -95.37 43.21
N LEU A 59 -34.32 -95.02 44.48
CA LEU A 59 -35.24 -93.98 44.94
C LEU A 59 -34.65 -93.21 46.15
N PRO A 60 -34.83 -91.88 46.25
CA PRO A 60 -35.42 -91.00 45.24
C PRO A 60 -34.51 -90.89 43.99
N ALA A 61 -35.12 -91.01 42.81
CA ALA A 61 -34.42 -90.85 41.54
C ALA A 61 -33.82 -89.44 41.43
N ALA A 62 -32.54 -89.37 41.04
CA ALA A 62 -31.78 -88.12 40.92
C ALA A 62 -31.18 -88.03 39.51
N PRO A 63 -31.38 -86.92 38.77
CA PRO A 63 -30.80 -86.75 37.45
C PRO A 63 -29.27 -86.86 37.50
N THR A 64 -28.71 -87.79 36.73
CA THR A 64 -27.26 -87.90 36.54
C THR A 64 -26.74 -86.74 35.70
N LYS A 65 -25.42 -86.50 35.71
CA LYS A 65 -24.77 -85.51 34.83
C LYS A 65 -25.00 -85.75 33.32
N LYS A 66 -25.53 -86.91 32.92
CA LYS A 66 -25.88 -87.24 31.53
C LYS A 66 -27.33 -86.87 31.16
N PHE A 67 -28.19 -86.56 32.12
CA PHE A 67 -29.55 -86.13 31.87
C PHE A 67 -29.61 -84.64 31.51
N ASP A 68 -29.95 -84.34 30.26
CA ASP A 68 -30.17 -82.97 29.79
C ASP A 68 -31.67 -82.66 29.70
N HIS A 69 -32.15 -81.83 30.64
CA HIS A 69 -33.53 -81.36 30.67
C HIS A 69 -33.84 -80.39 29.50
N SER A 70 -32.84 -79.69 28.96
CA SER A 70 -33.02 -78.65 27.94
C SER A 70 -33.56 -79.20 26.62
N LYS A 71 -33.25 -80.47 26.32
CA LYS A 71 -33.81 -81.25 25.20
C LYS A 71 -35.34 -81.36 25.21
N TYR A 72 -36.00 -81.15 26.35
CA TYR A 72 -37.45 -81.29 26.51
C TYR A 72 -38.15 -79.97 26.89
N TYR A 73 -37.53 -79.23 27.81
CA TYR A 73 -37.93 -77.89 28.25
C TYR A 73 -36.72 -77.19 28.92
N PRO A 74 -36.21 -76.07 28.39
CA PRO A 74 -35.04 -75.41 28.97
C PRO A 74 -35.40 -74.72 30.29
N LEU A 75 -34.84 -75.22 31.40
CA LEU A 75 -34.93 -74.55 32.69
C LEU A 75 -34.09 -73.26 32.66
N GLN A 76 -34.77 -72.11 32.70
CA GLN A 76 -34.17 -70.77 32.63
C GLN A 76 -34.39 -70.01 33.94
N GLY A 77 -33.40 -69.20 34.32
CA GLY A 77 -33.45 -68.38 35.53
C GLY A 77 -33.75 -69.19 36.79
N ALA A 78 -34.74 -68.74 37.57
CA ALA A 78 -35.13 -69.36 38.85
C ALA A 78 -35.57 -70.82 38.70
N HIS A 79 -36.10 -71.22 37.54
CA HIS A 79 -36.55 -72.58 37.25
C HIS A 79 -35.42 -73.63 37.26
N ARG A 80 -34.15 -73.21 37.28
CA ARG A 80 -33.02 -74.15 37.46
C ARG A 80 -32.87 -74.67 38.89
N ALA A 81 -33.41 -73.94 39.87
CA ALA A 81 -33.28 -74.25 41.29
C ALA A 81 -34.54 -74.86 41.91
N VAL A 82 -35.64 -75.01 41.15
CA VAL A 82 -36.88 -75.61 41.67
C VAL A 82 -36.76 -77.13 41.74
N PRO A 83 -37.29 -77.79 42.79
CA PRO A 83 -37.36 -79.25 42.84
C PRO A 83 -38.16 -79.82 41.66
N CYS A 84 -37.75 -80.98 41.13
CA CYS A 84 -38.41 -81.62 39.98
C CYS A 84 -39.93 -81.82 40.18
N ARG A 85 -40.36 -82.09 41.43
CA ARG A 85 -41.78 -82.29 41.80
C ARG A 85 -42.64 -81.02 41.69
N SER A 86 -42.04 -79.83 41.68
CA SER A 86 -42.75 -78.56 41.50
C SER A 86 -43.34 -78.41 40.10
N CYS A 87 -42.72 -79.06 39.09
CA CYS A 87 -43.23 -79.13 37.71
C CYS A 87 -43.85 -80.50 37.41
N HIS A 88 -43.24 -81.58 37.90
CA HIS A 88 -43.68 -82.95 37.69
C HIS A 88 -44.44 -83.49 38.90
N VAL A 89 -45.72 -83.09 39.00
CA VAL A 89 -46.65 -83.54 40.06
C VAL A 89 -47.04 -85.02 39.96
N SER A 90 -46.64 -85.71 38.87
CA SER A 90 -46.80 -87.15 38.68
C SER A 90 -45.55 -87.76 38.03
N LEU A 91 -45.34 -89.07 38.19
CA LEU A 91 -44.20 -89.77 37.60
C LEU A 91 -44.23 -89.82 36.06
N VAL A 92 -45.39 -89.58 35.44
CA VAL A 92 -45.54 -89.45 33.98
C VAL A 92 -45.12 -88.04 33.56
N PHE A 93 -43.82 -87.86 33.30
CA PHE A 93 -43.20 -86.55 33.09
C PHE A 93 -43.82 -85.72 31.95
N SER A 94 -44.40 -86.37 30.93
CA SER A 94 -45.05 -85.71 29.79
C SER A 94 -46.35 -84.96 30.11
N ARG A 95 -46.88 -85.10 31.33
CA ARG A 95 -48.08 -84.38 31.79
C ARG A 95 -47.81 -82.98 32.35
N ALA A 96 -46.54 -82.60 32.54
CA ALA A 96 -46.22 -81.25 32.97
C ALA A 96 -46.52 -80.25 31.84
N GLY A 97 -47.24 -79.19 32.19
CA GLY A 97 -47.48 -78.06 31.30
C GLY A 97 -46.20 -77.32 30.92
N LYS A 98 -46.28 -76.46 29.90
CA LYS A 98 -45.17 -75.67 29.37
C LYS A 98 -45.48 -74.17 29.29
N SER A 99 -46.72 -73.77 29.53
CA SER A 99 -47.16 -72.37 29.59
C SER A 99 -47.03 -71.86 31.02
N CYS A 100 -46.78 -70.56 31.19
CA CYS A 100 -46.60 -69.96 32.51
C CYS A 100 -47.80 -70.21 33.44
N VAL A 101 -49.01 -70.12 32.89
CA VAL A 101 -50.28 -70.34 33.60
C VAL A 101 -50.56 -71.78 34.01
N ASP A 102 -49.82 -72.76 33.47
CA ASP A 102 -49.95 -74.17 33.87
C ASP A 102 -49.41 -74.43 35.29
N CYS A 103 -48.51 -73.54 35.75
CA CYS A 103 -47.80 -73.64 37.03
C CYS A 103 -47.96 -72.40 37.93
N HIS A 104 -48.14 -71.21 37.35
CA HIS A 104 -48.21 -69.95 38.08
C HIS A 104 -49.62 -69.36 38.08
N GLN A 105 -50.08 -68.90 39.25
CA GLN A 105 -51.33 -68.17 39.40
C GLN A 105 -51.18 -66.74 38.86
N ASP A 106 -52.07 -66.34 37.94
CA ASP A 106 -52.10 -64.96 37.44
C ASP A 106 -52.69 -63.99 38.48
N VAL A 107 -51.82 -63.14 39.04
CA VAL A 107 -52.19 -62.08 39.99
C VAL A 107 -53.01 -60.94 39.34
N HIS A 108 -52.91 -60.77 38.03
CA HIS A 108 -53.69 -59.79 37.25
C HIS A 108 -55.12 -60.29 36.97
N ARG A 109 -55.43 -61.55 37.29
CA ARG A 109 -56.77 -62.15 37.20
C ARG A 109 -57.41 -61.93 35.81
N GLY A 110 -56.62 -62.16 34.76
CA GLY A 110 -56.99 -62.05 33.36
C GLY A 110 -56.84 -60.65 32.72
N GLU A 111 -56.51 -59.59 33.48
CA GLU A 111 -56.42 -58.22 32.94
C GLU A 111 -55.35 -58.03 31.85
N MET A 112 -54.32 -58.88 31.81
CA MET A 112 -53.19 -58.80 30.88
C MET A 112 -53.12 -59.96 29.86
N GLY A 113 -54.09 -60.88 29.90
CA GLY A 113 -54.05 -62.11 29.10
C GLY A 113 -53.02 -63.13 29.60
N THR A 114 -52.76 -64.18 28.80
CA THR A 114 -51.91 -65.33 29.19
C THR A 114 -50.46 -65.26 28.68
N ASP A 115 -50.11 -64.24 27.89
CA ASP A 115 -48.76 -64.04 27.36
C ASP A 115 -47.87 -63.32 28.39
N CYS A 116 -47.59 -64.04 29.49
CA CYS A 116 -46.82 -63.53 30.62
C CYS A 116 -45.40 -63.10 30.22
N ALA A 117 -44.82 -63.69 29.17
CA ALA A 117 -43.46 -63.44 28.70
C ALA A 117 -43.26 -62.04 28.11
N ARG A 118 -44.34 -61.32 27.78
CA ARG A 118 -44.28 -59.90 27.41
C ARG A 118 -43.83 -58.98 28.55
N CYS A 119 -44.04 -59.41 29.80
CA CYS A 119 -43.89 -58.57 30.98
C CYS A 119 -42.99 -59.18 32.07
N HIS A 120 -42.94 -60.51 32.15
CA HIS A 120 -42.20 -61.26 33.18
C HIS A 120 -41.14 -62.12 32.53
N THR A 121 -40.01 -62.31 33.22
CA THR A 121 -38.92 -63.16 32.73
C THR A 121 -38.83 -64.45 33.55
N PRO A 122 -38.24 -65.54 33.01
CA PRO A 122 -37.94 -66.74 33.80
C PRO A 122 -36.96 -66.51 34.96
N LEU A 123 -36.37 -65.31 35.09
CA LEU A 123 -35.48 -64.91 36.17
C LEU A 123 -36.23 -64.28 37.36
N SER A 124 -37.25 -63.45 37.09
CA SER A 124 -38.12 -62.84 38.10
C SER A 124 -39.48 -62.43 37.50
N PHE A 125 -40.55 -62.62 38.28
CA PHE A 125 -41.86 -62.04 38.00
C PHE A 125 -41.97 -60.56 38.41
N ILE A 126 -41.09 -60.06 39.30
CA ILE A 126 -41.10 -58.67 39.74
C ILE A 126 -39.74 -58.05 39.41
N ASP A 127 -39.64 -57.49 38.20
CA ASP A 127 -38.53 -56.64 37.77
C ASP A 127 -39.05 -55.20 37.59
N ARG A 128 -38.65 -54.31 38.50
CA ARG A 128 -39.04 -52.89 38.45
C ARG A 128 -38.49 -52.16 37.22
N SER A 129 -37.33 -52.56 36.70
CA SER A 129 -36.76 -51.95 35.51
C SER A 129 -37.59 -52.27 34.26
N GLU A 130 -38.11 -53.50 34.21
CA GLU A 130 -39.00 -53.97 33.15
C GLU A 130 -40.38 -53.31 33.24
N ALA A 131 -40.95 -53.20 34.44
CA ALA A 131 -42.20 -52.46 34.67
C ALA A 131 -42.11 -50.97 34.25
N VAL A 132 -41.01 -50.28 34.60
CA VAL A 132 -40.76 -48.90 34.14
C VAL A 132 -40.57 -48.84 32.62
N ARG A 133 -39.90 -49.84 32.00
CA ARG A 133 -39.75 -49.93 30.54
C ARG A 133 -41.11 -50.04 29.85
N MET A 134 -42.01 -50.90 30.34
CA MET A 134 -43.36 -51.07 29.79
C MET A 134 -44.24 -49.84 29.98
N HIS A 135 -44.15 -49.14 31.11
CA HIS A 135 -44.93 -47.91 31.25
C HIS A 135 -44.55 -46.83 30.22
N ARG A 136 -43.33 -46.84 29.65
CA ARG A 136 -42.96 -45.96 28.52
C ARG A 136 -43.75 -46.20 27.24
N THR A 137 -44.33 -47.40 27.05
CA THR A 137 -45.24 -47.70 25.93
C THR A 137 -46.72 -47.59 26.32
N SER A 138 -47.00 -47.23 27.57
CA SER A 138 -48.35 -46.96 28.08
C SER A 138 -48.74 -45.48 27.95
N ARG A 139 -50.01 -45.15 28.21
CA ARG A 139 -50.51 -43.76 28.23
C ARG A 139 -49.92 -42.90 29.36
N PHE A 140 -49.18 -43.48 30.31
CA PHE A 140 -48.52 -42.75 31.39
C PHE A 140 -47.05 -43.24 31.56
N PRO A 141 -46.10 -42.64 30.83
CA PRO A 141 -44.67 -42.93 30.98
C PRO A 141 -44.15 -42.56 32.38
N LEU A 142 -43.85 -43.58 33.19
CA LEU A 142 -43.23 -43.37 34.50
C LEU A 142 -41.90 -42.62 34.34
N SER A 143 -41.88 -41.38 34.85
CA SER A 143 -40.80 -40.41 34.72
C SER A 143 -40.71 -39.52 35.96
N GLY A 144 -39.50 -39.06 36.28
CA GLY A 144 -39.25 -38.31 37.52
C GLY A 144 -39.64 -39.12 38.76
N ALA A 145 -40.28 -38.45 39.73
CA ALA A 145 -40.75 -39.07 40.97
C ALA A 145 -41.72 -40.25 40.74
N HIS A 146 -42.50 -40.25 39.65
CA HIS A 146 -43.43 -41.33 39.33
C HIS A 146 -42.71 -42.66 39.02
N ALA A 147 -41.47 -42.61 38.51
CA ALA A 147 -40.67 -43.82 38.29
C ALA A 147 -40.10 -44.46 39.58
N ALA A 148 -40.17 -43.74 40.70
CA ALA A 148 -39.77 -44.21 42.02
C ALA A 148 -40.96 -44.57 42.93
N ALA A 149 -42.20 -44.40 42.46
CA ALA A 149 -43.40 -44.73 43.23
C ALA A 149 -43.58 -46.25 43.36
N ASP A 150 -44.05 -46.71 44.54
CA ASP A 150 -44.45 -48.11 44.71
C ASP A 150 -45.68 -48.43 43.83
N CYS A 151 -45.73 -49.65 43.29
CA CYS A 151 -46.75 -50.07 42.33
C CYS A 151 -48.17 -49.85 42.86
N GLU A 152 -48.37 -50.19 44.13
CA GLU A 152 -49.60 -50.08 44.91
C GLU A 152 -49.99 -48.62 45.19
N SER A 153 -49.07 -47.67 45.04
CA SER A 153 -49.41 -46.24 45.13
C SER A 153 -50.31 -45.80 43.98
N CYS A 154 -50.23 -46.45 42.82
CA CYS A 154 -51.06 -46.18 41.64
C CYS A 154 -52.09 -47.30 41.40
N HIS A 155 -51.66 -48.56 41.45
CA HIS A 155 -52.48 -49.75 41.26
C HIS A 155 -53.09 -50.20 42.58
N ARG A 156 -54.19 -49.57 42.98
CA ARG A 156 -54.87 -49.81 44.25
C ARG A 156 -56.05 -50.77 44.13
N THR A 157 -56.34 -51.45 45.24
CA THR A 157 -57.60 -52.17 45.46
C THR A 157 -58.76 -51.17 45.49
N ARG A 158 -59.71 -51.29 44.55
CA ARG A 158 -60.95 -50.49 44.53
C ARG A 158 -62.13 -51.26 45.14
N SER A 159 -63.31 -50.65 45.18
CA SER A 159 -64.51 -51.03 45.97
C SER A 159 -65.07 -52.46 45.80
N LEU A 160 -64.48 -53.30 44.96
CA LEU A 160 -64.80 -54.72 44.78
C LEU A 160 -63.70 -55.66 45.34
N GLY A 161 -62.78 -55.16 46.16
CA GLY A 161 -61.67 -55.96 46.72
C GLY A 161 -60.62 -56.38 45.68
N ARG A 162 -60.56 -55.71 44.53
CA ARG A 162 -59.68 -56.02 43.40
C ARG A 162 -58.75 -54.87 43.06
N THR A 163 -57.46 -55.16 42.99
CA THR A 163 -56.42 -54.30 42.39
C THR A 163 -56.64 -54.20 40.90
N MET A 164 -56.59 -52.99 40.34
CA MET A 164 -56.77 -52.74 38.90
C MET A 164 -55.45 -52.30 38.26
N TYR A 165 -55.02 -53.00 37.22
CA TYR A 165 -53.80 -52.72 36.47
C TYR A 165 -54.05 -51.96 35.16
N VAL A 166 -55.30 -51.94 34.68
CA VAL A 166 -55.73 -51.21 33.47
C VAL A 166 -56.79 -50.15 33.80
N GLY A 167 -56.92 -49.13 32.94
CA GLY A 167 -58.03 -48.16 33.02
C GLY A 167 -57.91 -47.05 34.07
N LEU A 168 -56.72 -46.80 34.63
CA LEU A 168 -56.48 -45.67 35.54
C LEU A 168 -56.46 -44.32 34.80
N PRO A 169 -56.81 -43.20 35.48
CA PRO A 169 -56.58 -41.84 34.98
C PRO A 169 -55.10 -41.57 34.70
N VAL A 170 -54.82 -40.65 33.78
CA VAL A 170 -53.46 -40.25 33.37
C VAL A 170 -53.21 -38.75 33.46
N GLU A 171 -54.28 -37.98 33.68
CA GLU A 171 -54.32 -36.54 33.85
C GLU A 171 -53.85 -36.15 35.25
N CYS A 172 -53.09 -35.06 35.38
CA CYS A 172 -52.52 -34.63 36.66
C CYS A 172 -53.58 -34.49 37.78
N ALA A 173 -54.71 -33.85 37.47
CA ALA A 173 -55.84 -33.68 38.40
C ALA A 173 -56.42 -35.02 38.89
N GLY A 174 -56.56 -36.01 37.99
CA GLY A 174 -57.13 -37.32 38.30
C GLY A 174 -56.34 -38.14 39.34
N CYS A 175 -55.09 -37.77 39.59
CA CYS A 175 -54.20 -38.39 40.59
C CYS A 175 -53.71 -37.44 41.69
N HIS A 176 -53.78 -36.11 41.53
CA HIS A 176 -53.30 -35.14 42.52
C HIS A 176 -54.40 -34.35 43.23
N ASP A 177 -55.67 -34.48 42.82
CA ASP A 177 -56.79 -33.93 43.58
C ASP A 177 -57.14 -34.83 44.78
N SER A 178 -57.28 -34.19 45.94
CA SER A 178 -57.05 -34.78 47.26
C SER A 178 -58.02 -35.87 47.71
N ALA A 179 -59.09 -36.12 46.96
CA ALA A 179 -60.10 -37.13 47.30
C ALA A 179 -59.65 -38.59 47.03
N ALA A 180 -58.74 -38.81 46.07
CA ALA A 180 -58.33 -40.16 45.66
C ALA A 180 -56.90 -40.54 46.06
N PHE A 181 -56.02 -39.56 46.33
CA PHE A 181 -54.59 -39.78 46.60
C PHE A 181 -54.10 -38.91 47.79
N PRO A 182 -54.43 -39.29 49.04
CA PRO A 182 -54.11 -38.48 50.22
C PRO A 182 -52.62 -38.46 50.62
N THR A 183 -51.74 -39.13 49.87
CA THR A 183 -50.32 -39.35 50.25
C THR A 183 -49.31 -38.60 49.39
N ALA A 184 -49.72 -37.69 48.50
CA ALA A 184 -48.79 -36.86 47.71
C ALA A 184 -48.20 -35.73 48.59
N PRO A 185 -46.94 -35.79 49.05
CA PRO A 185 -46.44 -34.88 50.09
C PRO A 185 -46.02 -33.50 49.57
N GLN A 186 -46.29 -33.21 48.30
CA GLN A 186 -45.73 -32.08 47.55
C GLN A 186 -46.76 -31.49 46.56
N ARG A 187 -47.92 -31.03 47.05
CA ARG A 187 -48.80 -30.15 46.26
C ARG A 187 -48.28 -28.70 46.40
N PRO A 188 -47.84 -28.03 45.32
CA PRO A 188 -47.53 -26.60 45.39
C PRO A 188 -48.78 -25.76 45.70
N PRO A 189 -48.62 -24.49 46.10
CA PRO A 189 -49.74 -23.56 46.26
C PRO A 189 -50.59 -23.50 44.99
N ASP A 190 -51.91 -23.48 45.15
CA ASP A 190 -52.83 -23.42 44.03
C ASP A 190 -52.81 -22.02 43.38
N HIS A 191 -52.39 -21.96 42.11
CA HIS A 191 -52.36 -20.72 41.34
C HIS A 191 -53.57 -20.59 40.39
N VAL A 192 -54.45 -21.59 40.28
CA VAL A 192 -55.68 -21.48 39.48
C VAL A 192 -56.62 -20.38 40.02
N PRO A 193 -56.83 -20.22 41.35
CA PRO A 193 -57.57 -19.07 41.91
C PRO A 193 -56.95 -17.70 41.60
N ALA A 194 -55.66 -17.66 41.23
CA ALA A 194 -54.97 -16.44 40.82
C ALA A 194 -55.01 -16.20 39.28
N GLY A 195 -55.92 -16.88 38.57
CA GLY A 195 -56.17 -16.67 37.13
C GLY A 195 -55.23 -17.41 36.19
N PHE A 196 -54.39 -18.32 36.69
CA PHE A 196 -53.54 -19.17 35.86
C PHE A 196 -54.31 -20.38 35.30
N THR A 197 -53.84 -20.95 34.20
CA THR A 197 -54.45 -22.15 33.59
C THR A 197 -54.44 -23.34 34.55
N GLY A 198 -55.54 -24.12 34.54
CA GLY A 198 -55.64 -25.40 35.24
C GLY A 198 -54.92 -26.56 34.54
N ASP A 199 -54.46 -26.36 33.30
CA ASP A 199 -53.56 -27.31 32.66
C ASP A 199 -52.14 -27.12 33.17
N CYS A 200 -51.78 -27.91 34.18
CA CYS A 200 -50.45 -27.92 34.78
C CYS A 200 -49.33 -28.14 33.75
N SER A 201 -49.57 -28.85 32.64
CA SER A 201 -48.53 -29.22 31.68
C SER A 201 -48.00 -28.04 30.85
N VAL A 202 -48.76 -26.96 30.76
CA VAL A 202 -48.35 -25.70 30.10
C VAL A 202 -47.13 -25.08 30.80
N CYS A 203 -47.06 -25.21 32.13
CA CYS A 203 -46.01 -24.59 32.93
C CYS A 203 -45.08 -25.61 33.61
N HIS A 204 -45.58 -26.77 34.05
CA HIS A 204 -44.85 -27.68 34.94
C HIS A 204 -44.47 -28.99 34.23
N SER A 205 -43.27 -29.49 34.53
CA SER A 205 -42.77 -30.78 34.02
C SER A 205 -43.02 -31.91 35.01
N SER A 206 -43.36 -33.11 34.53
CA SER A 206 -43.45 -34.33 35.36
C SER A 206 -42.13 -34.73 36.04
N VAL A 207 -41.00 -34.20 35.56
CA VAL A 207 -39.65 -34.46 36.12
C VAL A 207 -39.23 -33.38 37.11
N THR A 208 -39.66 -32.12 36.90
CA THR A 208 -39.27 -30.96 37.72
C THR A 208 -40.49 -30.07 38.03
N PHE A 209 -41.48 -30.61 38.75
CA PHE A 209 -42.76 -29.94 38.97
C PHE A 209 -42.67 -28.65 39.80
N GLY A 210 -41.61 -28.50 40.62
CA GLY A 210 -41.37 -27.28 41.39
C GLY A 210 -40.84 -26.09 40.59
N THR A 211 -40.47 -26.28 39.31
CA THR A 211 -39.89 -25.24 38.46
C THR A 211 -40.68 -25.08 37.16
N ALA A 212 -41.39 -23.95 37.04
CA ALA A 212 -42.17 -23.63 35.85
C ALA A 212 -41.27 -23.36 34.63
N ARG A 213 -41.51 -24.06 33.53
CA ARG A 213 -40.92 -23.82 32.20
C ARG A 213 -41.52 -22.55 31.57
N GLY A 214 -40.92 -21.40 31.89
CA GLY A 214 -41.16 -20.11 31.24
C GLY A 214 -39.88 -19.52 30.64
N GLY A 215 -39.20 -20.28 29.78
CA GLY A 215 -37.86 -20.00 29.28
C GLY A 215 -37.74 -18.78 28.34
N HIS A 216 -37.95 -17.58 28.84
CA HIS A 216 -37.82 -16.32 28.09
C HIS A 216 -36.45 -16.14 27.39
N ALA A 217 -35.40 -16.77 27.92
CA ALA A 217 -34.08 -16.81 27.31
C ALA A 217 -34.02 -17.52 25.94
N THR A 218 -34.90 -18.49 25.65
CA THR A 218 -34.96 -19.16 24.33
C THR A 218 -35.79 -18.39 23.30
N ASN A 219 -36.52 -17.36 23.72
CA ASN A 219 -37.57 -16.71 22.93
C ASN A 219 -37.16 -15.29 22.49
N GLY A 220 -35.87 -14.93 22.61
CA GLY A 220 -35.33 -13.64 22.19
C GLY A 220 -35.55 -12.46 23.16
N PHE A 221 -36.29 -12.64 24.25
CA PHE A 221 -36.54 -11.59 25.25
C PHE A 221 -36.19 -12.08 26.67
N PRO A 222 -34.90 -12.22 27.03
CA PRO A 222 -34.50 -12.68 28.36
C PRO A 222 -34.95 -11.68 29.44
N LEU A 223 -35.57 -12.18 30.52
CA LEU A 223 -36.03 -11.37 31.65
C LEU A 223 -34.86 -10.96 32.57
N THR A 224 -34.03 -10.05 32.09
CA THR A 224 -32.88 -9.47 32.82
C THR A 224 -33.10 -8.00 33.18
N GLY A 225 -32.30 -7.49 34.11
CA GLY A 225 -32.40 -6.10 34.56
C GLY A 225 -33.81 -5.74 35.06
N GLY A 226 -34.31 -4.58 34.66
CA GLY A 226 -35.66 -4.10 35.02
C GLY A 226 -36.82 -4.95 34.50
N HIS A 227 -36.57 -5.93 33.61
CA HIS A 227 -37.59 -6.84 33.07
C HIS A 227 -37.71 -8.15 33.86
N ALA A 228 -36.94 -8.34 34.94
CA ALA A 228 -37.09 -9.46 35.88
C ALA A 228 -38.34 -9.27 36.79
N ILE A 229 -39.53 -9.19 36.19
CA ILE A 229 -40.81 -8.87 36.84
C ILE A 229 -41.85 -9.97 36.66
N ALA A 230 -42.86 -9.98 37.53
CA ALA A 230 -43.93 -11.00 37.50
C ALA A 230 -44.69 -11.01 36.16
N CYS A 231 -44.94 -12.20 35.62
CA CYS A 231 -45.45 -12.44 34.26
C CYS A 231 -46.70 -11.62 33.92
N VAL A 232 -47.63 -11.49 34.87
CA VAL A 232 -48.88 -10.73 34.73
C VAL A 232 -48.68 -9.25 34.36
N ARG A 233 -47.54 -8.65 34.73
CA ARG A 233 -47.20 -7.26 34.39
C ARG A 233 -46.90 -7.05 32.90
N CYS A 234 -46.56 -8.11 32.17
CA CYS A 234 -46.32 -8.09 30.73
C CYS A 234 -47.46 -8.76 29.96
N HIS A 235 -47.94 -9.92 30.45
CA HIS A 235 -48.94 -10.73 29.75
C HIS A 235 -50.40 -10.31 29.99
N GLY A 236 -50.64 -9.38 30.92
CA GLY A 236 -51.96 -8.83 31.20
C GLY A 236 -52.92 -9.79 31.91
N GLN A 237 -54.18 -9.36 32.01
CA GLN A 237 -55.32 -10.15 32.48
C GLN A 237 -56.50 -9.89 31.52
N PRO A 238 -57.03 -10.92 30.82
CA PRO A 238 -56.57 -12.32 30.80
C PRO A 238 -55.14 -12.47 30.24
N PHE A 239 -54.47 -13.56 30.62
CA PHE A 239 -53.09 -13.84 30.22
C PHE A 239 -52.98 -14.08 28.70
N ASN A 240 -52.23 -13.24 27.99
CA ASN A 240 -51.95 -13.40 26.57
C ASN A 240 -50.60 -14.09 26.33
N SER A 241 -50.59 -15.27 25.70
CA SER A 241 -49.38 -16.03 25.35
C SER A 241 -48.63 -15.52 24.11
N HIS A 242 -49.17 -14.54 23.38
CA HIS A 242 -48.70 -14.12 22.05
C HIS A 242 -48.28 -12.63 21.98
N LEU A 243 -47.64 -12.09 23.03
CA LEU A 243 -47.05 -10.75 22.93
C LEU A 243 -45.84 -10.73 21.99
N SER A 244 -45.73 -9.64 21.22
CA SER A 244 -44.53 -9.35 20.43
C SER A 244 -43.38 -8.92 21.35
N PRO A 245 -42.15 -9.45 21.17
CA PRO A 245 -40.99 -9.08 21.96
C PRO A 245 -40.42 -7.68 21.62
N ALA A 246 -40.96 -7.00 20.61
CA ALA A 246 -40.54 -5.65 20.24
C ALA A 246 -40.94 -4.63 21.33
N CYS A 247 -39.98 -3.83 21.82
CA CYS A 247 -40.17 -2.92 22.97
C CYS A 247 -41.45 -2.06 22.90
N ILE A 248 -41.77 -1.54 21.71
CA ILE A 248 -42.93 -0.67 21.49
C ILE A 248 -44.28 -1.37 21.75
N SER A 249 -44.37 -2.70 21.69
CA SER A 249 -45.61 -3.45 21.95
C SER A 249 -46.13 -3.25 23.38
N CYS A 250 -45.21 -3.09 24.33
CA CYS A 250 -45.49 -2.83 25.74
C CYS A 250 -45.28 -1.36 26.13
N HIS A 251 -44.37 -0.65 25.44
CA HIS A 251 -43.92 0.69 25.83
C HIS A 251 -44.44 1.85 24.97
N LEU A 252 -45.44 1.64 24.11
CA LEU A 252 -46.05 2.69 23.29
C LEU A 252 -46.55 3.90 24.12
N ALA A 253 -47.14 3.64 25.29
CA ALA A 253 -47.63 4.70 26.16
C ALA A 253 -46.49 5.57 26.72
N GLN A 254 -45.39 4.94 27.16
CA GLN A 254 -44.19 5.62 27.64
C GLN A 254 -43.52 6.39 26.49
N TYR A 255 -43.35 5.76 25.33
CA TYR A 255 -42.82 6.39 24.12
C TYR A 255 -43.58 7.68 23.75
N ASN A 256 -44.91 7.64 23.78
CA ASN A 256 -45.76 8.81 23.50
C ASN A 256 -45.74 9.88 24.61
N ALA A 257 -45.41 9.50 25.85
CA ALA A 257 -45.41 10.39 27.02
C ALA A 257 -44.03 11.00 27.34
N THR A 258 -42.94 10.50 26.74
CA THR A 258 -41.59 11.04 26.98
C THR A 258 -41.44 12.43 26.38
N THR A 259 -41.02 13.40 27.19
CA THR A 259 -40.84 14.80 26.80
C THR A 259 -39.38 15.24 26.67
N ASP A 260 -38.43 14.47 27.22
CA ASP A 260 -37.01 14.82 27.29
C ASP A 260 -36.11 13.66 26.82
N PRO A 261 -35.66 13.66 25.55
CA PRO A 261 -36.23 14.41 24.42
C PRO A 261 -37.63 13.90 24.03
N ASN A 262 -38.47 14.77 23.44
CA ASN A 262 -39.81 14.36 23.00
C ASN A 262 -39.74 13.44 21.77
N HIS A 263 -40.05 12.15 21.96
CA HIS A 263 -39.82 11.14 20.93
C HIS A 263 -40.77 11.26 19.73
N VAL A 264 -42.03 11.62 19.97
CA VAL A 264 -43.03 11.78 18.92
C VAL A 264 -42.74 13.02 18.09
N GLN A 265 -42.44 14.15 18.75
CA GLN A 265 -42.13 15.42 18.09
C GLN A 265 -40.80 15.37 17.33
N ALA A 266 -39.77 14.72 17.88
CA ALA A 266 -38.48 14.50 17.22
C ALA A 266 -38.56 13.49 16.05
N GLY A 267 -39.64 12.71 15.95
CA GLY A 267 -39.82 11.68 14.94
C GLY A 267 -38.84 10.51 15.09
N PHE A 268 -38.54 10.10 16.33
CA PHE A 268 -37.62 8.99 16.58
C PHE A 268 -38.17 7.63 16.09
N PRO A 269 -37.30 6.65 15.81
CA PRO A 269 -37.73 5.30 15.47
C PRO A 269 -38.28 4.56 16.71
N THR A 270 -39.20 3.63 16.48
CA THR A 270 -39.72 2.72 17.52
C THR A 270 -38.77 1.55 17.84
N ASP A 271 -37.61 1.49 17.18
CA ASP A 271 -36.50 0.62 17.58
C ASP A 271 -35.71 1.29 18.71
N CYS A 272 -36.11 0.99 19.94
CA CYS A 272 -35.48 1.54 21.14
C CYS A 272 -34.00 1.15 21.27
N SER A 273 -33.54 0.07 20.62
CA SER A 273 -32.18 -0.45 20.78
C SER A 273 -31.09 0.47 20.22
N LEU A 274 -31.47 1.44 19.38
CA LEU A 274 -30.60 2.47 18.82
C LEU A 274 -30.11 3.49 19.87
N CYS A 275 -30.86 3.66 20.96
CA CYS A 275 -30.60 4.68 22.00
C CYS A 275 -30.64 4.12 23.43
N HIS A 276 -31.34 3.02 23.67
CA HIS A 276 -31.60 2.45 24.99
C HIS A 276 -31.19 0.97 25.04
N ASN A 277 -30.69 0.53 26.19
CA ASN A 277 -30.40 -0.87 26.46
C ASN A 277 -31.37 -1.44 27.52
N ASN A 278 -31.44 -2.77 27.60
CA ASN A 278 -32.39 -3.49 28.47
C ASN A 278 -31.95 -3.63 29.94
N VAL A 279 -30.76 -3.13 30.31
CA VAL A 279 -30.22 -3.17 31.68
C VAL A 279 -30.39 -1.81 32.37
N SER A 280 -29.91 -0.74 31.72
CA SER A 280 -29.97 0.65 32.15
C SER A 280 -30.61 1.49 31.04
N PHE A 281 -31.94 1.58 31.06
CA PHE A 281 -32.72 2.26 30.00
C PHE A 281 -32.51 3.78 29.96
N ILE A 282 -32.10 4.38 31.08
CA ILE A 282 -31.75 5.80 31.22
C ILE A 282 -30.37 5.86 31.91
N PRO A 283 -29.42 6.70 31.47
CA PRO A 283 -29.50 7.61 30.31
C PRO A 283 -29.53 6.88 28.97
N ALA A 284 -30.13 7.52 27.96
CA ALA A 284 -30.00 7.08 26.58
C ALA A 284 -28.58 7.38 26.06
N THR A 285 -28.04 6.52 25.20
CA THR A 285 -26.76 6.73 24.53
C THR A 285 -26.91 6.54 23.02
N PHE A 286 -26.56 7.55 22.23
CA PHE A 286 -26.64 7.49 20.77
C PHE A 286 -25.26 7.75 20.14
N ASN A 287 -24.76 6.77 19.39
CA ASN A 287 -23.43 6.84 18.80
C ASN A 287 -23.45 7.60 17.45
N HIS A 288 -22.99 8.86 17.47
CA HIS A 288 -22.85 9.65 16.25
C HIS A 288 -21.84 9.08 15.23
N SER A 289 -20.92 8.19 15.63
CA SER A 289 -19.91 7.60 14.73
C SER A 289 -20.51 6.68 13.67
N THR A 290 -21.79 6.30 13.77
CA THR A 290 -22.52 5.52 12.77
C THR A 290 -23.37 6.39 11.83
N THR A 291 -23.32 7.72 12.01
CA THR A 291 -24.10 8.68 11.24
C THR A 291 -23.24 9.41 10.20
N ALA A 292 -23.88 10.19 9.32
CA ALA A 292 -23.18 11.07 8.38
C ALA A 292 -22.48 12.28 9.04
N PHE A 293 -22.62 12.48 10.36
CA PHE A 293 -21.97 13.55 11.11
C PHE A 293 -21.33 13.01 12.41
N PRO A 294 -20.15 12.38 12.32
CA PRO A 294 -19.43 11.93 13.50
C PRO A 294 -18.94 13.13 14.34
N LEU A 295 -19.33 13.18 15.61
CA LEU A 295 -18.85 14.19 16.54
C LEU A 295 -17.34 13.99 16.79
N THR A 296 -16.57 15.06 16.64
CA THR A 296 -15.10 15.05 16.77
C THR A 296 -14.61 16.28 17.54
N GLY A 297 -13.43 16.17 18.15
CA GLY A 297 -12.81 17.25 18.93
C GLY A 297 -13.72 17.75 20.05
N ALA A 298 -13.89 19.07 20.17
CA ALA A 298 -14.68 19.73 21.20
C ALA A 298 -16.20 19.41 21.15
N HIS A 299 -16.69 18.76 20.09
CA HIS A 299 -18.08 18.31 19.99
C HIS A 299 -18.33 16.94 20.65
N VAL A 300 -17.27 16.21 21.02
CA VAL A 300 -17.39 14.91 21.69
C VAL A 300 -17.87 15.12 23.13
N GLY A 301 -19.00 14.51 23.48
CA GLY A 301 -19.56 14.57 24.83
C GLY A 301 -20.45 15.79 25.12
N LEU A 302 -20.81 16.59 24.10
CA LEU A 302 -21.86 17.61 24.26
C LEU A 302 -23.24 16.97 24.46
N ASP A 303 -24.06 17.60 25.31
CA ASP A 303 -25.47 17.23 25.46
C ASP A 303 -26.23 17.41 24.15
N CYS A 304 -27.21 16.54 23.90
CA CYS A 304 -27.94 16.55 22.62
C CYS A 304 -28.62 17.90 22.33
N VAL A 305 -29.09 18.60 23.37
CA VAL A 305 -29.73 19.93 23.27
C VAL A 305 -28.77 21.05 22.84
N ALA A 306 -27.45 20.88 22.98
CA ALA A 306 -26.47 21.85 22.48
C ALA A 306 -26.48 21.93 20.95
N CYS A 307 -26.79 20.81 20.27
CA CYS A 307 -26.89 20.75 18.81
C CYS A 307 -28.36 20.74 18.31
N HIS A 308 -29.28 20.19 19.10
CA HIS A 308 -30.69 19.96 18.74
C HIS A 308 -31.67 20.74 19.64
N GLY A 309 -31.29 21.92 20.14
CA GLY A 309 -32.16 22.80 20.92
C GLY A 309 -33.39 23.34 20.17
N ASP A 310 -33.44 23.14 18.85
CA ASP A 310 -34.59 23.35 17.96
C ASP A 310 -35.56 22.15 17.91
N GLY A 311 -35.23 21.03 18.57
CA GLY A 311 -35.99 19.79 18.52
C GLY A 311 -35.80 18.97 17.23
N VAL A 312 -34.89 19.37 16.33
CA VAL A 312 -34.70 18.73 15.02
C VAL A 312 -33.57 17.70 15.09
N TYR A 313 -33.90 16.46 15.47
CA TYR A 313 -32.92 15.38 15.61
C TYR A 313 -32.58 14.64 14.31
N ARG A 314 -33.45 14.69 13.31
CA ARG A 314 -33.26 14.00 12.01
C ARG A 314 -33.10 14.99 10.87
N GLY A 315 -32.08 14.78 10.04
CA GLY A 315 -31.86 15.59 8.83
C GLY A 315 -31.36 17.01 9.09
N LYS A 316 -30.87 17.30 10.31
CA LYS A 316 -30.27 18.59 10.63
C LYS A 316 -29.06 18.85 9.71
N PRO A 317 -28.89 20.07 9.16
CA PRO A 317 -27.75 20.37 8.30
C PRO A 317 -26.41 20.14 9.02
N THR A 318 -25.43 19.62 8.28
CA THR A 318 -24.13 19.17 8.80
C THR A 318 -22.98 20.12 8.50
N THR A 319 -23.25 21.26 7.84
CA THR A 319 -22.24 22.28 7.54
C THR A 319 -22.00 23.17 8.76
N CYS A 320 -20.75 23.53 9.04
CA CYS A 320 -20.37 24.30 10.24
C CYS A 320 -21.19 25.59 10.38
N VAL A 321 -21.33 26.35 9.28
CA VAL A 321 -22.09 27.61 9.26
C VAL A 321 -23.56 27.45 9.63
N SER A 322 -24.19 26.29 9.39
CA SER A 322 -25.61 26.09 9.71
C SER A 322 -25.92 26.15 11.21
N CYS A 323 -24.93 25.83 12.06
CA CYS A 323 -24.99 26.02 13.51
C CYS A 323 -24.24 27.28 13.97
N HIS A 324 -23.17 27.67 13.27
CA HIS A 324 -22.24 28.72 13.71
C HIS A 324 -22.30 30.04 12.93
N LEU A 325 -23.39 30.32 12.19
CA LEU A 325 -23.55 31.57 11.43
C LEU A 325 -23.43 32.83 12.30
N ALA A 326 -23.95 32.79 13.53
CA ALA A 326 -23.86 33.92 14.45
C ALA A 326 -22.40 34.19 14.88
N GLN A 327 -21.64 33.14 15.17
CA GLN A 327 -20.22 33.21 15.49
C GLN A 327 -19.41 33.68 14.27
N TYR A 328 -19.66 33.13 13.08
CA TYR A 328 -19.03 33.55 11.83
C TYR A 328 -19.23 35.05 11.56
N ASN A 329 -20.46 35.56 11.70
CA ASN A 329 -20.76 36.99 11.51
C ASN A 329 -20.24 37.88 12.66
N GLY A 330 -20.04 37.32 13.85
CA GLY A 330 -19.60 38.04 15.06
C GLY A 330 -18.09 38.06 15.29
N THR A 331 -17.30 37.25 14.57
CA THR A 331 -15.83 37.25 14.68
C THR A 331 -15.26 38.55 14.11
N THR A 332 -14.42 39.24 14.88
CA THR A 332 -13.80 40.53 14.49
C THR A 332 -12.32 40.42 14.12
N ASP A 333 -11.64 39.34 14.49
CA ASP A 333 -10.19 39.17 14.31
C ASP A 333 -9.84 37.74 13.84
N PRO A 334 -9.57 37.52 12.54
CA PRO A 334 -9.94 38.40 11.43
C PRO A 334 -11.47 38.44 11.24
N ASN A 335 -12.01 39.55 10.72
CA ASN A 335 -13.45 39.65 10.45
C ASN A 335 -13.84 38.78 9.24
N HIS A 336 -14.55 37.67 9.51
CA HIS A 336 -14.86 36.66 8.50
C HIS A 336 -15.86 37.15 7.44
N ALA A 337 -16.93 37.81 7.89
CA ALA A 337 -17.98 38.33 7.01
C ALA A 337 -17.47 39.50 6.16
N GLN A 338 -16.73 40.44 6.75
CA GLN A 338 -16.16 41.59 6.03
C GLN A 338 -15.02 41.16 5.08
N GLY A 339 -14.16 40.23 5.49
CA GLY A 339 -13.07 39.71 4.67
C GLY A 339 -13.52 38.77 3.54
N GLY A 340 -14.81 38.42 3.47
CA GLY A 340 -15.38 37.55 2.43
C GLY A 340 -14.88 36.10 2.51
N PHE A 341 -14.62 35.60 3.72
CA PHE A 341 -14.11 34.26 3.95
C PHE A 341 -15.14 33.17 3.57
N PRO A 342 -14.70 31.96 3.17
CA PRO A 342 -15.63 30.88 2.86
C PRO A 342 -16.40 30.41 4.11
N THR A 343 -17.64 29.98 3.92
CA THR A 343 -18.44 29.33 4.98
C THR A 343 -18.10 27.86 5.19
N ASP A 344 -17.18 27.31 4.38
CA ASP A 344 -16.50 26.06 4.67
C ASP A 344 -15.36 26.32 5.66
N CYS A 345 -15.68 26.17 6.95
CA CYS A 345 -14.73 26.40 8.03
C CYS A 345 -13.55 25.41 8.01
N THR A 346 -13.67 24.26 7.34
CA THR A 346 -12.64 23.20 7.35
C THR A 346 -11.36 23.58 6.60
N VAL A 347 -11.43 24.65 5.79
CA VAL A 347 -10.26 25.27 5.12
C VAL A 347 -9.25 25.82 6.14
N CYS A 348 -9.71 26.25 7.31
CA CYS A 348 -8.88 26.94 8.31
C CYS A 348 -8.98 26.34 9.73
N HIS A 349 -10.15 25.84 10.14
CA HIS A 349 -10.42 25.39 11.51
C HIS A 349 -10.56 23.87 11.60
N THR A 350 -10.08 23.32 12.71
CA THR A 350 -10.36 21.94 13.10
C THR A 350 -11.39 21.90 14.23
N THR A 351 -12.11 20.79 14.37
CA THR A 351 -13.00 20.58 15.51
C THR A 351 -12.26 20.41 16.84
N ALA A 352 -10.93 20.20 16.83
CA ALA A 352 -10.11 20.00 18.02
C ALA A 352 -9.60 21.31 18.64
N THR A 353 -9.16 22.27 17.82
CA THR A 353 -8.59 23.55 18.29
C THR A 353 -9.15 24.72 17.48
N TRP A 354 -10.35 25.18 17.83
CA TRP A 354 -11.08 26.18 17.03
C TRP A 354 -10.34 27.52 16.89
N SER A 355 -9.78 28.03 17.99
CA SER A 355 -9.13 29.35 18.05
C SER A 355 -7.75 29.44 17.39
N ASN A 356 -7.21 28.33 16.85
CA ASN A 356 -5.91 28.31 16.18
C ASN A 356 -6.10 27.85 14.73
N SER A 357 -6.31 28.81 13.82
CA SER A 357 -6.57 28.54 12.40
C SER A 357 -5.31 28.14 11.65
N THR A 358 -5.32 26.97 11.02
CA THR A 358 -4.20 26.43 10.24
C THR A 358 -4.34 26.76 8.75
N PHE A 359 -4.32 28.05 8.40
CA PHE A 359 -4.27 28.47 7.00
C PHE A 359 -2.82 28.51 6.49
N SER A 360 -2.56 27.90 5.33
CA SER A 360 -1.21 27.86 4.74
C SER A 360 -1.19 28.45 3.34
N HIS A 361 -0.41 29.50 3.14
CA HIS A 361 -0.23 30.13 1.82
C HIS A 361 0.42 29.20 0.77
N SER A 362 1.05 28.09 1.18
CA SER A 362 1.59 27.07 0.27
C SER A 362 0.55 26.41 -0.64
N THR A 363 -0.75 26.49 -0.28
CA THR A 363 -1.86 25.98 -1.10
C THR A 363 -2.45 27.03 -2.05
N THR A 364 -1.93 28.26 -2.02
CA THR A 364 -2.44 29.41 -2.79
C THR A 364 -1.54 29.72 -3.99
N ALA A 365 -2.03 30.59 -4.88
CA ALA A 365 -1.24 31.12 -5.99
C ALA A 365 -0.08 32.06 -5.56
N PHE A 366 0.06 32.37 -4.27
CA PHE A 366 1.16 33.17 -3.73
C PHE A 366 1.76 32.51 -2.48
N PRO A 367 2.63 31.49 -2.63
CA PRO A 367 3.32 30.87 -1.52
C PRO A 367 4.27 31.86 -0.83
N LEU A 368 4.01 32.14 0.45
CA LEU A 368 4.93 32.92 1.28
C LEU A 368 6.23 32.13 1.48
N THR A 369 7.34 32.70 1.01
CA THR A 369 8.68 32.07 1.02
C THR A 369 9.72 33.05 1.55
N GLY A 370 10.84 32.51 2.03
CA GLY A 370 11.93 33.31 2.59
C GLY A 370 11.46 34.20 3.75
N ALA A 371 11.83 35.48 3.71
CA ALA A 371 11.46 36.47 4.74
C ALA A 371 9.94 36.68 4.89
N HIS A 372 9.12 36.32 3.89
CA HIS A 372 7.67 36.45 3.96
C HIS A 372 6.99 35.29 4.71
N ALA A 373 7.66 34.16 4.90
CA ALA A 373 7.04 32.93 5.41
C ALA A 373 6.56 33.01 6.87
N GLY A 374 7.04 33.97 7.64
CA GLY A 374 6.67 34.19 9.05
C GLY A 374 5.95 35.51 9.33
N LEU A 375 5.42 36.19 8.30
CA LEU A 375 4.69 37.44 8.49
C LEU A 375 3.25 37.19 8.98
N ASP A 376 2.80 38.01 9.93
CA ASP A 376 1.40 38.06 10.34
C ASP A 376 0.49 38.46 9.18
N CYS A 377 -0.72 37.91 9.13
CA CYS A 377 -1.68 38.17 8.04
C CYS A 377 -1.92 39.66 7.80
N ASN A 378 -1.97 40.46 8.88
CA ASN A 378 -2.22 41.90 8.83
C ASN A 378 -1.06 42.71 8.23
N ALA A 379 0.15 42.15 8.12
CA ALA A 379 1.25 42.78 7.38
C ALA A 379 0.95 42.88 5.87
N CYS A 380 0.19 41.92 5.33
CA CYS A 380 -0.22 41.88 3.92
C CYS A 380 -1.66 42.36 3.70
N HIS A 381 -2.56 42.15 4.68
CA HIS A 381 -4.01 42.36 4.59
C HIS A 381 -4.52 43.45 5.53
N ALA A 382 -3.73 44.50 5.78
CA ALA A 382 -4.12 45.66 6.59
C ALA A 382 -5.37 46.40 6.06
N ASP A 383 -5.73 46.18 4.80
CA ASP A 383 -6.96 46.66 4.14
C ASP A 383 -8.19 45.78 4.39
N GLY A 384 -8.04 44.64 5.08
CA GLY A 384 -9.07 43.64 5.29
C GLY A 384 -9.39 42.78 4.05
N VAL A 385 -8.62 42.91 2.96
CA VAL A 385 -8.86 42.21 1.69
C VAL A 385 -8.04 40.93 1.63
N TYR A 386 -8.61 39.83 2.12
CA TYR A 386 -7.94 38.51 2.17
C TYR A 386 -8.02 37.70 0.86
N ARG A 387 -8.87 38.11 -0.10
CA ARG A 387 -9.06 37.39 -1.37
C ARG A 387 -8.79 38.29 -2.58
N GLY A 388 -8.05 37.75 -3.55
CA GLY A 388 -7.81 38.43 -4.84
C GLY A 388 -6.81 39.59 -4.78
N LYS A 389 -6.03 39.71 -3.71
CA LYS A 389 -4.97 40.72 -3.59
C LYS A 389 -3.90 40.48 -4.67
N PRO A 390 -3.37 41.52 -5.32
CA PRO A 390 -2.35 41.37 -6.35
C PRO A 390 -1.09 40.66 -5.81
N THR A 391 -0.49 39.82 -6.64
CA THR A 391 0.63 38.93 -6.27
C THR A 391 1.98 39.36 -6.84
N THR A 392 2.04 40.49 -7.55
CA THR A 392 3.29 41.02 -8.11
C THR A 392 4.05 41.81 -7.04
N CYS A 393 5.38 41.65 -6.97
CA CYS A 393 6.19 42.28 -5.93
C CYS A 393 5.96 43.80 -5.83
N VAL A 394 5.88 44.48 -6.98
CA VAL A 394 5.66 45.93 -7.05
C VAL A 394 4.31 46.39 -6.46
N SER A 395 3.26 45.55 -6.43
CA SER A 395 1.96 45.99 -5.87
C SER A 395 2.02 46.26 -4.36
N CYS A 396 2.99 45.66 -3.66
CA CYS A 396 3.29 45.93 -2.26
C CYS A 396 4.55 46.80 -2.08
N HIS A 397 5.53 46.67 -2.98
CA HIS A 397 6.85 47.29 -2.84
C HIS A 397 7.13 48.49 -3.76
N LEU A 398 6.10 49.10 -4.37
CA LEU A 398 6.27 50.28 -5.24
C LEU A 398 6.99 51.45 -4.55
N ALA A 399 6.72 51.68 -3.26
CA ALA A 399 7.39 52.74 -2.50
C ALA A 399 8.89 52.46 -2.31
N GLN A 400 9.26 51.21 -2.04
CA GLN A 400 10.65 50.77 -1.90
C GLN A 400 11.37 50.81 -3.25
N TYR A 401 10.73 50.34 -4.33
CA TYR A 401 11.24 50.42 -5.70
C TYR A 401 11.55 51.88 -6.10
N ASN A 402 10.60 52.80 -5.88
CA ASN A 402 10.79 54.23 -6.18
C ASN A 402 11.79 54.92 -5.25
N GLY A 403 11.96 54.43 -4.02
CA GLY A 403 12.83 55.01 -2.99
C GLY A 403 14.26 54.44 -2.94
N THR A 404 14.58 53.42 -3.75
CA THR A 404 15.93 52.82 -3.77
C THR A 404 16.88 53.73 -4.55
N THR A 405 18.06 54.00 -3.99
CA THR A 405 19.05 54.94 -4.58
C THR A 405 20.32 54.26 -5.12
N ASP A 406 20.62 53.03 -4.69
CA ASP A 406 21.84 52.31 -5.08
C ASP A 406 21.54 50.82 -5.39
N PRO A 407 21.43 50.44 -6.68
CA PRO A 407 21.20 51.32 -7.84
C PRO A 407 19.79 51.93 -7.83
N ASN A 408 19.61 53.14 -8.37
CA ASN A 408 18.29 53.76 -8.45
C ASN A 408 17.41 53.08 -9.51
N HIS A 409 16.40 52.33 -9.06
CA HIS A 409 15.60 51.47 -9.94
C HIS A 409 14.69 52.27 -10.89
N ALA A 410 14.05 53.32 -10.38
CA ALA A 410 13.14 54.15 -11.18
C ALA A 410 13.91 54.99 -12.21
N GLN A 411 15.08 55.52 -11.84
CA GLN A 411 15.94 56.29 -12.75
C GLN A 411 16.60 55.40 -13.82
N ALA A 412 16.97 54.17 -13.46
CA ALA A 412 17.55 53.19 -14.38
C ALA A 412 16.52 52.48 -15.29
N GLU A 413 15.23 52.80 -15.16
CA GLU A 413 14.10 52.12 -15.83
C GLU A 413 14.09 50.60 -15.60
N PHE A 414 14.48 50.11 -14.41
CA PHE A 414 14.51 48.67 -14.16
C PHE A 414 13.10 48.05 -14.20
N PRO A 415 12.95 46.83 -14.73
CA PRO A 415 11.65 46.16 -14.79
C PRO A 415 11.07 45.94 -13.39
N THR A 416 9.74 46.02 -13.30
CA THR A 416 9.00 45.74 -12.05
C THR A 416 8.88 44.25 -11.73
N ASP A 417 9.43 43.37 -12.57
CA ASP A 417 9.66 41.97 -12.24
C ASP A 417 10.93 41.84 -11.39
N CYS A 418 10.75 41.96 -10.08
CA CYS A 418 11.84 41.87 -9.11
C CYS A 418 12.55 40.52 -9.13
N THR A 419 11.93 39.44 -9.66
CA THR A 419 12.51 38.08 -9.66
C THR A 419 13.71 37.93 -10.59
N LEU A 420 13.92 38.88 -11.49
CA LEU A 420 15.10 38.97 -12.36
C LEU A 420 16.40 39.26 -11.59
N CYS A 421 16.30 39.84 -10.38
CA CYS A 421 17.44 40.31 -9.59
C CYS A 421 17.39 39.90 -8.10
N HIS A 422 16.20 39.85 -7.50
CA HIS A 422 16.00 39.63 -6.07
C HIS A 422 15.35 38.28 -5.77
N THR A 423 15.60 37.77 -4.56
CA THR A 423 14.94 36.57 -4.02
C THR A 423 14.04 36.94 -2.85
N THR A 424 13.08 36.08 -2.52
CA THR A 424 12.26 36.24 -1.31
C THR A 424 13.02 35.92 -0.01
N ALA A 425 14.21 35.30 -0.09
CA ALA A 425 15.03 34.94 1.06
C ALA A 425 15.79 36.13 1.65
N THR A 426 16.50 36.87 0.81
CA THR A 426 17.21 38.11 1.19
C THR A 426 17.06 39.14 0.07
N TRP A 427 16.65 40.36 0.43
CA TRP A 427 16.47 41.45 -0.54
C TRP A 427 17.82 42.05 -0.98
N SER A 428 18.78 42.11 -0.05
CA SER A 428 20.17 42.49 -0.29
C SER A 428 20.96 41.35 -0.94
N GLY A 429 21.89 41.68 -1.84
CA GLY A 429 22.66 40.69 -2.60
C GLY A 429 21.98 40.28 -3.90
N SER A 430 21.36 41.24 -4.60
CA SER A 430 20.76 41.01 -5.91
C SER A 430 21.79 40.51 -6.92
N THR A 431 21.46 39.47 -7.67
CA THR A 431 22.32 38.92 -8.73
C THR A 431 21.68 39.12 -10.09
N PHE A 432 22.44 39.67 -11.04
CA PHE A 432 21.97 39.85 -12.42
C PHE A 432 22.90 39.11 -13.38
N ASN A 433 22.34 38.16 -14.12
CA ASN A 433 23.14 37.29 -14.99
C ASN A 433 23.37 37.91 -16.38
N HIS A 434 24.53 38.52 -16.56
CA HIS A 434 24.97 39.09 -17.83
C HIS A 434 25.06 38.09 -18.99
N SER A 435 25.14 36.76 -18.75
CA SER A 435 25.19 35.78 -19.84
C SER A 435 23.88 35.67 -20.64
N THR A 436 22.79 36.26 -20.13
CA THR A 436 21.50 36.38 -20.83
C THR A 436 21.38 37.66 -21.67
N THR A 437 22.40 38.53 -21.64
CA THR A 437 22.39 39.83 -22.32
C THR A 437 23.23 39.83 -23.59
N ALA A 438 23.16 40.91 -24.36
CA ALA A 438 24.03 41.12 -25.53
C ALA A 438 25.52 41.34 -25.18
N PHE A 439 25.89 41.42 -23.90
CA PHE A 439 27.29 41.54 -23.45
C PHE A 439 27.59 40.60 -22.27
N PRO A 440 27.85 39.31 -22.54
CA PRO A 440 28.29 38.37 -21.52
C PRO A 440 29.64 38.78 -20.91
N LEU A 441 29.66 39.05 -19.61
CA LEU A 441 30.91 39.32 -18.88
C LEU A 441 31.78 38.07 -18.86
N THR A 442 33.00 38.18 -19.39
CA THR A 442 33.96 37.06 -19.52
C THR A 442 35.34 37.47 -19.04
N GLY A 443 36.14 36.47 -18.65
CA GLY A 443 37.50 36.67 -18.15
C GLY A 443 37.54 37.65 -16.97
N ALA A 444 38.41 38.66 -17.05
CA ALA A 444 38.59 39.67 -16.00
C ALA A 444 37.33 40.51 -15.70
N HIS A 445 36.36 40.56 -16.61
CA HIS A 445 35.11 41.32 -16.41
C HIS A 445 34.05 40.56 -15.60
N ALA A 446 34.18 39.24 -15.45
CA ALA A 446 33.13 38.38 -14.89
C ALA A 446 32.82 38.60 -13.40
N GLY A 447 33.72 39.26 -12.66
CA GLY A 447 33.59 39.54 -11.23
C GLY A 447 33.60 41.03 -10.87
N LEU A 448 33.37 41.93 -11.83
CA LEU A 448 33.31 43.37 -11.56
C LEU A 448 31.96 43.78 -10.97
N ASP A 449 31.98 44.71 -10.01
CA ASP A 449 30.78 45.36 -9.50
C ASP A 449 30.05 46.14 -10.60
N CYS A 450 28.72 46.18 -10.55
CA CYS A 450 27.90 46.83 -11.59
C CYS A 450 28.33 48.30 -11.82
N ASN A 451 28.66 49.02 -10.74
CA ASN A 451 29.05 50.43 -10.80
C ASN A 451 30.44 50.65 -11.43
N ALA A 452 31.27 49.63 -11.60
CA ALA A 452 32.52 49.72 -12.37
C ALA A 452 32.26 49.93 -13.87
N CYS A 453 31.15 49.40 -14.38
CA CYS A 453 30.71 49.57 -15.77
C CYS A 453 29.64 50.65 -15.94
N HIS A 454 28.76 50.83 -14.94
CA HIS A 454 27.58 51.70 -14.97
C HIS A 454 27.70 52.92 -14.03
N ALA A 455 28.91 53.47 -13.87
CA ALA A 455 29.16 54.68 -13.06
C ALA A 455 28.39 55.92 -13.55
N ASP A 456 27.87 55.90 -14.79
CA ASP A 456 27.01 56.90 -15.41
C ASP A 456 25.51 56.71 -15.08
N GLY A 457 25.14 55.64 -14.38
CA GLY A 457 23.75 55.25 -14.10
C GLY A 457 23.03 54.63 -15.32
N VAL A 458 23.72 54.39 -16.44
CA VAL A 458 23.11 53.88 -17.68
C VAL A 458 23.19 52.36 -17.70
N TYR A 459 22.22 51.69 -17.06
CA TYR A 459 22.16 50.22 -17.02
C TYR A 459 21.58 49.60 -18.29
N ARG A 460 20.73 50.33 -19.02
CA ARG A 460 20.06 49.85 -20.24
C ARG A 460 20.70 50.43 -21.50
N GLY A 461 21.03 49.57 -22.46
CA GLY A 461 21.53 50.00 -23.78
C GLY A 461 22.95 50.57 -23.79
N LYS A 462 23.75 50.34 -22.74
CA LYS A 462 25.14 50.79 -22.69
C LYS A 462 25.96 50.20 -23.85
N PRO A 463 26.82 50.98 -24.53
CA PRO A 463 27.64 50.47 -25.62
C PRO A 463 28.52 49.28 -25.19
N THR A 464 28.64 48.30 -26.09
CA THR A 464 29.27 46.99 -25.81
C THR A 464 30.62 46.80 -26.50
N THR A 465 31.10 47.81 -27.26
CA THR A 465 32.40 47.76 -27.93
C THR A 465 33.53 48.08 -26.94
N CYS A 466 34.65 47.36 -26.99
CA CYS A 466 35.75 47.52 -26.04
C CYS A 466 36.23 48.98 -25.91
N VAL A 467 36.38 49.67 -27.04
CA VAL A 467 36.83 51.07 -27.07
C VAL A 467 35.85 52.04 -26.39
N SER A 468 34.55 51.74 -26.33
CA SER A 468 33.57 52.64 -25.68
C SER A 468 33.81 52.82 -24.18
N CYS A 469 34.44 51.83 -23.52
CA CYS A 469 34.90 51.91 -22.14
C CYS A 469 36.42 52.15 -22.06
N HIS A 470 37.21 51.66 -23.01
CA HIS A 470 38.68 51.64 -22.95
C HIS A 470 39.40 52.64 -23.88
N LEU A 471 38.71 53.68 -24.39
CA LEU A 471 39.31 54.70 -25.25
C LEU A 471 40.51 55.41 -24.59
N ALA A 472 40.45 55.68 -23.28
CA ALA A 472 41.54 56.30 -22.54
C ALA A 472 42.79 55.40 -22.50
N GLN A 473 42.60 54.10 -22.26
CA GLN A 473 43.66 53.09 -22.24
C GLN A 473 44.25 52.88 -23.64
N TYR A 474 43.41 52.80 -24.68
CA TYR A 474 43.85 52.71 -26.08
C TYR A 474 44.73 53.92 -26.46
N ASN A 475 44.28 55.15 -26.16
CA ASN A 475 45.05 56.37 -26.45
C ASN A 475 46.30 56.53 -25.58
N GLY A 476 46.30 55.98 -24.36
CA GLY A 476 47.39 56.09 -23.38
C GLY A 476 48.44 54.97 -23.45
N THR A 477 48.24 53.95 -24.29
CA THR A 477 49.20 52.84 -24.43
C THR A 477 50.39 53.30 -25.26
N THR A 478 51.63 53.08 -24.76
CA THR A 478 52.86 53.53 -25.41
C THR A 478 53.71 52.42 -26.05
N ASP A 479 53.48 51.15 -25.68
CA ASP A 479 54.27 50.01 -26.14
C ASP A 479 53.39 48.79 -26.46
N PRO A 480 53.11 48.51 -27.76
CA PRO A 480 53.23 49.45 -28.88
C PRO A 480 52.19 50.58 -28.77
N ASN A 481 52.52 51.79 -29.25
CA ASN A 481 51.57 52.91 -29.22
C ASN A 481 50.42 52.71 -30.23
N HIS A 482 49.22 52.42 -29.73
CA HIS A 482 48.10 52.02 -30.57
C HIS A 482 47.57 53.15 -31.46
N ALA A 483 47.38 54.34 -30.88
CA ALA A 483 46.87 55.50 -31.59
C ALA A 483 47.88 56.01 -32.63
N GLN A 484 49.19 56.00 -32.31
CA GLN A 484 50.24 56.41 -33.24
C GLN A 484 50.47 55.38 -34.37
N ALA A 485 50.39 54.08 -34.07
CA ALA A 485 50.50 53.01 -35.06
C ALA A 485 49.25 52.88 -35.96
N GLY A 486 48.14 53.55 -35.59
CA GLY A 486 46.87 53.48 -36.31
C GLY A 486 46.15 52.13 -36.17
N PHE A 487 46.32 51.43 -35.05
CA PHE A 487 45.66 50.14 -34.85
C PHE A 487 44.13 50.27 -34.77
N PRO A 488 43.38 49.29 -35.30
CA PRO A 488 41.91 49.33 -35.25
C PRO A 488 41.39 49.30 -33.80
N THR A 489 40.21 49.88 -33.60
CA THR A 489 39.51 49.87 -32.30
C THR A 489 38.74 48.57 -32.03
N ASP A 490 38.79 47.61 -32.95
CA ASP A 490 38.39 46.23 -32.69
C ASP A 490 39.53 45.50 -31.96
N CYS A 491 39.49 45.58 -30.63
CA CYS A 491 40.49 44.97 -29.77
C CYS A 491 40.53 43.44 -29.89
N THR A 492 39.47 42.79 -30.38
CA THR A 492 39.35 41.32 -30.43
C THR A 492 40.29 40.68 -31.46
N LEU A 493 40.84 41.48 -32.37
CA LEU A 493 41.88 41.07 -33.32
C LEU A 493 43.20 40.66 -32.66
N CYS A 494 43.48 41.17 -31.45
CA CYS A 494 44.76 40.96 -30.75
C CYS A 494 44.61 40.59 -29.27
N HIS A 495 43.56 41.05 -28.59
CA HIS A 495 43.36 40.90 -27.14
C HIS A 495 42.21 39.96 -26.80
N THR A 496 42.32 39.30 -25.65
CA THR A 496 41.23 38.51 -25.05
C THR A 496 40.73 39.15 -23.77
N THR A 497 39.49 38.83 -23.37
CA THR A 497 38.94 39.27 -22.07
C THR A 497 39.55 38.54 -20.87
N VAL A 498 40.29 37.43 -21.10
CA VAL A 498 40.89 36.59 -20.04
C VAL A 498 42.29 37.10 -19.66
N THR A 499 43.17 37.25 -20.65
CA THR A 499 44.50 37.84 -20.48
C THR A 499 44.67 38.96 -21.50
N TRP A 500 44.68 40.20 -21.01
CA TRP A 500 44.81 41.39 -21.86
C TRP A 500 46.26 41.63 -22.32
N SER A 501 47.23 41.33 -21.45
CA SER A 501 48.66 41.34 -21.74
C SER A 501 49.09 40.10 -22.52
N GLY A 502 50.03 40.26 -23.47
CA GLY A 502 50.47 39.17 -24.35
C GLY A 502 49.61 39.03 -25.60
N ALA A 503 49.22 40.17 -26.19
CA ALA A 503 48.42 40.22 -27.41
C ALA A 503 49.13 39.44 -28.55
N THR A 504 48.39 38.63 -29.28
CA THR A 504 48.91 37.83 -30.40
C THR A 504 48.37 38.38 -31.72
N PHE A 505 49.20 38.39 -32.76
CA PHE A 505 48.80 38.81 -34.09
C PHE A 505 49.36 37.85 -35.14
N ASP A 506 48.48 37.19 -35.88
CA ASP A 506 48.84 36.18 -36.86
C ASP A 506 48.87 36.76 -38.28
N HIS A 507 50.09 36.84 -38.84
CA HIS A 507 50.32 37.31 -40.20
C HIS A 507 49.73 36.40 -41.28
N ALA A 508 49.39 35.14 -40.98
CA ALA A 508 48.68 34.27 -41.93
C ALA A 508 47.31 34.82 -42.34
N ASN A 509 46.70 35.69 -41.51
CA ASN A 509 45.45 36.38 -41.80
C ASN A 509 45.63 37.72 -42.55
N THR A 510 46.84 38.00 -43.06
CA THR A 510 47.17 39.24 -43.77
C THR A 510 47.56 38.99 -45.23
N ALA A 511 47.67 40.06 -46.01
CA ALA A 511 48.18 40.00 -47.37
C ALA A 511 49.68 39.64 -47.48
N PHE A 512 50.40 39.50 -46.35
CA PHE A 512 51.81 39.09 -46.32
C PHE A 512 52.06 38.03 -45.22
N PRO A 513 51.69 36.75 -45.47
CA PRO A 513 52.03 35.66 -44.57
C PRO A 513 53.54 35.52 -44.42
N LEU A 514 54.03 35.55 -43.18
CA LEU A 514 55.45 35.33 -42.89
C LEU A 514 55.81 33.88 -43.21
N THR A 515 56.72 33.67 -44.16
CA THR A 515 57.18 32.35 -44.61
C THR A 515 58.70 32.29 -44.68
N GLY A 516 59.26 31.08 -44.53
CA GLY A 516 60.70 30.83 -44.58
C GLY A 516 61.45 31.67 -43.54
N ALA A 517 62.49 32.39 -43.97
CA ALA A 517 63.35 33.21 -43.11
C ALA A 517 62.64 34.39 -42.41
N HIS A 518 61.39 34.71 -42.77
CA HIS A 518 60.60 35.76 -42.12
C HIS A 518 59.80 35.27 -40.90
N VAL A 519 59.69 33.94 -40.69
CA VAL A 519 58.95 33.37 -39.57
C VAL A 519 59.69 33.65 -38.26
N GLY A 520 58.98 34.20 -37.26
CA GLY A 520 59.52 34.47 -35.93
C GLY A 520 60.37 35.74 -35.82
N LEU A 521 60.44 36.58 -36.86
CA LEU A 521 61.03 37.92 -36.74
C LEU A 521 60.20 38.78 -35.78
N ALA A 522 60.88 39.57 -34.94
CA ALA A 522 60.22 40.58 -34.12
C ALA A 522 59.60 41.67 -35.00
N CYS A 523 58.44 42.21 -34.62
CA CYS A 523 57.66 43.12 -35.46
C CYS A 523 58.48 44.36 -35.92
N ALA A 524 59.34 44.88 -35.04
CA ALA A 524 60.24 46.00 -35.34
C ALA A 524 61.28 45.72 -36.45
N ALA A 525 61.57 44.45 -36.76
CA ALA A 525 62.46 44.11 -37.88
C ALA A 525 61.85 44.47 -39.25
N CYS A 526 60.52 44.48 -39.35
CA CYS A 526 59.79 44.87 -40.56
C CYS A 526 59.16 46.27 -40.43
N HIS A 527 58.77 46.69 -39.23
CA HIS A 527 58.05 47.93 -38.91
C HIS A 527 58.91 48.91 -38.08
N ALA A 528 60.19 49.05 -38.43
CA ALA A 528 61.13 49.96 -37.76
C ALA A 528 60.74 51.46 -37.88
N ASP A 529 59.86 51.78 -38.83
CA ASP A 529 59.23 53.07 -39.07
C ASP A 529 57.99 53.32 -38.19
N GLY A 530 57.53 52.31 -37.43
CA GLY A 530 56.29 52.36 -36.66
C GLY A 530 55.02 52.23 -37.51
N VAL A 531 55.14 51.95 -38.81
CA VAL A 531 54.00 51.87 -39.73
C VAL A 531 53.56 50.41 -39.89
N TYR A 532 52.53 50.02 -39.14
CA TYR A 532 52.03 48.63 -39.13
C TYR A 532 50.95 48.35 -40.19
N ALA A 533 50.16 49.35 -40.56
CA ALA A 533 49.14 49.22 -41.59
C ALA A 533 49.66 49.62 -42.98
N GLY A 534 49.26 48.88 -44.03
CA GLY A 534 49.48 49.26 -45.43
C GLY A 534 50.95 49.23 -45.92
N LYS A 535 51.86 48.60 -45.17
CA LYS A 535 53.28 48.51 -45.55
C LYS A 535 53.47 47.74 -46.87
N PRO A 536 54.31 48.21 -47.81
CA PRO A 536 54.53 47.52 -49.09
C PRO A 536 55.07 46.09 -48.91
N THR A 537 54.52 45.17 -49.69
CA THR A 537 54.75 43.71 -49.58
C THR A 537 55.72 43.14 -50.63
N THR A 538 56.25 43.99 -51.52
CA THR A 538 57.22 43.58 -52.55
C THR A 538 58.61 43.35 -51.96
N CYS A 539 59.36 42.37 -52.46
CA CYS A 539 60.67 42.03 -51.88
C CYS A 539 61.64 43.24 -51.86
N VAL A 540 61.71 43.99 -52.95
CA VAL A 540 62.64 45.14 -53.06
C VAL A 540 62.26 46.34 -52.19
N SER A 541 61.00 46.54 -51.79
CA SER A 541 60.65 47.67 -50.91
C SER A 541 61.29 47.57 -49.52
N CYS A 542 61.72 46.37 -49.12
CA CYS A 542 62.52 46.15 -47.91
C CYS A 542 63.99 45.80 -48.23
N HIS A 543 64.26 45.11 -49.34
CA HIS A 543 65.59 44.57 -49.66
C HIS A 543 66.34 45.29 -50.79
N GLN A 544 65.94 46.49 -51.21
CA GLN A 544 66.61 47.25 -52.29
C GLN A 544 68.12 47.39 -52.08
N ALA A 545 68.58 47.65 -50.86
CA ALA A 545 70.00 47.76 -50.54
C ALA A 545 70.75 46.44 -50.76
N ALA A 546 70.15 45.30 -50.36
CA ALA A 546 70.74 43.98 -50.56
C ALA A 546 70.75 43.57 -52.05
N TYR A 547 69.68 43.87 -52.78
CA TYR A 547 69.60 43.70 -54.23
C TYR A 547 70.69 44.50 -54.96
N ASN A 548 70.89 45.77 -54.58
CA ASN A 548 71.91 46.64 -55.18
C ASN A 548 73.35 46.22 -54.82
N ALA A 549 73.55 45.60 -53.66
CA ALA A 549 74.87 45.24 -53.13
C ALA A 549 75.39 43.88 -53.62
N GLN A 550 74.56 43.03 -54.22
CA GLN A 550 75.01 41.72 -54.69
C GLN A 550 75.90 41.84 -55.93
N THR A 551 77.04 41.14 -55.91
CA THR A 551 78.08 41.18 -56.96
C THR A 551 78.22 39.88 -57.76
N ASP A 552 77.75 38.74 -57.24
CA ASP A 552 77.82 37.45 -57.92
C ASP A 552 76.49 36.67 -57.81
N PRO A 553 75.66 36.63 -58.88
CA PRO A 553 75.72 37.51 -60.04
C PRO A 553 75.30 38.95 -59.67
N ASN A 554 75.88 39.96 -60.33
CA ASN A 554 75.50 41.36 -60.06
C ASN A 554 74.12 41.68 -60.67
N HIS A 555 73.14 41.94 -59.82
CA HIS A 555 71.74 42.08 -60.23
C HIS A 555 71.48 43.38 -61.00
N VAL A 556 72.18 44.47 -60.63
CA VAL A 556 72.00 45.79 -61.23
C VAL A 556 72.65 45.85 -62.61
N SER A 557 73.89 45.39 -62.76
CA SER A 557 74.58 45.41 -64.06
C SER A 557 74.04 44.38 -65.05
N ALA A 558 73.57 43.22 -64.57
CA ALA A 558 72.92 42.22 -65.41
C ALA A 558 71.46 42.59 -65.78
N GLY A 559 70.88 43.62 -65.15
CA GLY A 559 69.52 44.09 -65.42
C GLY A 559 68.43 43.08 -65.00
N PHE A 560 68.63 42.35 -63.91
CA PHE A 560 67.64 41.37 -63.44
C PHE A 560 66.35 42.04 -62.93
N SER A 561 65.26 41.29 -62.92
CA SER A 561 63.97 41.77 -62.41
C SER A 561 64.02 42.05 -60.90
N THR A 562 63.30 43.10 -60.46
CA THR A 562 63.00 43.34 -59.04
C THR A 562 61.89 42.44 -58.49
N ASP A 563 61.23 41.66 -59.35
CA ASP A 563 60.41 40.52 -58.94
C ASP A 563 61.33 39.34 -58.58
N CYS A 564 61.78 39.34 -57.32
CA CYS A 564 62.71 38.33 -56.80
C CYS A 564 62.14 36.91 -56.85
N THR A 565 60.82 36.72 -56.95
CA THR A 565 60.17 35.40 -56.91
C THR A 565 60.47 34.54 -58.14
N GLN A 566 60.97 35.16 -59.22
CA GLN A 566 61.41 34.48 -60.44
C GLN A 566 62.64 33.59 -60.24
N CYS A 567 63.45 33.87 -59.21
CA CYS A 567 64.73 33.21 -58.96
C CYS A 567 64.92 32.76 -57.50
N HIS A 568 64.33 33.47 -56.53
CA HIS A 568 64.49 33.25 -55.09
C HIS A 568 63.20 32.77 -54.43
N THR A 569 63.32 32.09 -53.28
CA THR A 569 62.19 31.81 -52.39
C THR A 569 62.43 32.40 -51.01
N THR A 570 61.37 32.56 -50.21
CA THR A 570 61.50 33.00 -48.81
C THR A 570 62.20 31.97 -47.92
N ALA A 571 62.24 30.70 -48.32
CA ALA A 571 62.89 29.61 -47.58
C ALA A 571 64.39 29.51 -47.88
N THR A 572 64.78 29.64 -49.14
CA THR A 572 66.19 29.61 -49.60
C THR A 572 66.46 30.81 -50.48
N PHE A 573 66.85 31.92 -49.84
CA PHE A 573 67.19 33.15 -50.56
C PHE A 573 68.57 33.06 -51.22
N THR A 574 69.52 32.37 -50.58
CA THR A 574 70.79 31.94 -51.16
C THR A 574 70.58 30.67 -52.00
N GLY A 575 71.17 30.63 -53.20
CA GLY A 575 70.96 29.53 -54.16
C GLY A 575 69.79 29.76 -55.12
N ALA A 576 69.80 30.90 -55.83
CA ALA A 576 68.84 31.19 -56.88
C ALA A 576 68.77 30.09 -57.94
N ARG A 577 67.57 29.78 -58.46
CA ARG A 577 67.37 28.73 -59.47
C ARG A 577 67.03 29.33 -60.83
N PHE A 578 67.95 29.20 -61.77
CA PHE A 578 67.83 29.76 -63.13
C PHE A 578 67.10 28.78 -64.07
N THR A 579 65.86 28.44 -63.74
CA THR A 579 65.06 27.42 -64.45
C THR A 579 64.87 27.70 -65.95
N GLN A 580 65.10 28.95 -66.39
CA GLN A 580 65.06 29.39 -67.78
C GLN A 580 66.11 28.69 -68.67
N HIS A 581 67.26 28.25 -68.10
CA HIS A 581 68.26 27.48 -68.85
C HIS A 581 67.76 26.09 -69.29
N ASP A 582 66.89 25.48 -68.51
CA ASP A 582 66.32 24.15 -68.77
C ASP A 582 64.87 24.21 -69.27
N ALA A 583 64.36 25.42 -69.53
CA ALA A 583 63.08 25.63 -70.21
C ALA A 583 63.17 25.13 -71.67
N SER A 584 62.07 24.62 -72.21
CA SER A 584 62.01 24.10 -73.60
C SER A 584 61.88 25.21 -74.65
N LEU A 585 62.74 26.24 -74.59
CA LEU A 585 62.76 27.38 -75.50
C LEU A 585 63.88 27.24 -76.56
N PRO A 586 63.75 27.84 -77.76
CA PRO A 586 64.77 27.75 -78.80
C PRO A 586 66.12 28.40 -78.45
N SER A 587 66.15 29.22 -77.40
CA SER A 587 67.28 30.01 -76.94
C SER A 587 67.75 29.65 -75.53
N SER A 588 67.36 28.48 -75.01
CA SER A 588 67.87 27.95 -73.75
C SER A 588 69.08 27.04 -73.99
N PHE A 589 69.84 26.75 -72.93
CA PHE A 589 70.93 25.77 -72.94
C PHE A 589 70.88 25.03 -71.60
N PRO A 590 70.51 23.74 -71.57
CA PRO A 590 70.28 23.00 -70.32
C PRO A 590 71.53 22.92 -69.44
N ILE A 591 71.41 23.36 -68.18
CA ILE A 591 72.51 23.33 -67.19
C ILE A 591 72.18 22.48 -65.96
N TYR A 592 70.90 22.23 -65.68
CA TYR A 592 70.43 21.34 -64.62
C TYR A 592 70.11 19.92 -65.15
N THR A 593 69.96 19.76 -66.47
CA THR A 593 69.68 18.49 -67.16
C THR A 593 70.61 18.26 -68.35
N GLY A 594 70.55 17.06 -68.96
CA GLY A 594 71.38 16.71 -70.11
C GLY A 594 72.87 16.48 -69.79
N THR A 595 73.74 16.71 -70.78
CA THR A 595 75.18 16.43 -70.71
C THR A 595 75.98 17.40 -69.82
N HIS A 596 75.43 18.59 -69.57
CA HIS A 596 76.07 19.66 -68.81
C HIS A 596 75.60 19.73 -67.34
N ALA A 597 74.61 18.91 -66.96
CA ALA A 597 74.17 18.76 -65.58
C ALA A 597 75.34 18.40 -64.65
N GLY A 598 75.56 19.23 -63.61
CA GLY A 598 76.63 19.03 -62.64
C GLY A 598 78.06 19.20 -63.19
N ARG A 599 78.23 19.87 -64.35
CA ARG A 599 79.55 20.17 -64.94
C ARG A 599 80.07 21.58 -64.67
N TRP A 600 79.29 22.39 -63.96
CA TRP A 600 79.58 23.79 -63.63
C TRP A 600 79.42 24.02 -62.13
N THR A 601 80.05 25.07 -61.64
CA THR A 601 80.06 25.49 -60.22
C THR A 601 79.76 26.97 -60.06
N HIS A 602 80.26 27.80 -60.97
CA HIS A 602 80.01 29.25 -61.03
C HIS A 602 79.44 29.63 -62.39
N CYS A 603 78.68 30.73 -62.45
CA CYS A 603 78.15 31.22 -63.72
C CYS A 603 79.29 31.59 -64.71
N SER A 604 80.45 31.99 -64.18
CA SER A 604 81.68 32.28 -64.93
C SER A 604 82.26 31.09 -65.68
N ASP A 605 81.90 29.85 -65.32
CA ASP A 605 82.37 28.63 -65.98
C ASP A 605 81.83 28.51 -67.41
N CYS A 606 80.80 29.28 -67.74
CA CYS A 606 80.24 29.42 -69.09
C CYS A 606 80.14 30.88 -69.54
N HIS A 607 79.75 31.80 -68.66
CA HIS A 607 79.53 33.21 -68.97
C HIS A 607 80.73 34.07 -68.59
N THR A 608 81.57 34.39 -69.57
CA THR A 608 82.86 35.10 -69.37
C THR A 608 82.73 36.58 -69.03
N ASN A 609 81.50 37.13 -68.96
CA ASN A 609 81.24 38.52 -68.59
C ASN A 609 80.10 38.62 -67.56
N SER A 610 80.44 38.96 -66.31
CA SER A 610 79.48 39.14 -65.21
C SER A 610 78.57 40.37 -65.34
N ALA A 611 78.88 41.29 -66.26
CA ALA A 611 78.00 42.41 -66.61
C ALA A 611 77.10 42.10 -67.81
N ASN A 612 77.32 41.00 -68.54
CA ASN A 612 76.49 40.61 -69.67
C ASN A 612 76.52 39.09 -69.88
N TYR A 613 75.56 38.39 -69.26
CA TYR A 613 75.39 36.95 -69.37
C TYR A 613 74.93 36.46 -70.76
N ALA A 614 74.70 37.35 -71.75
CA ALA A 614 74.60 36.92 -73.15
C ALA A 614 75.97 36.57 -73.76
N VAL A 615 77.08 36.95 -73.12
CA VAL A 615 78.44 36.55 -73.53
C VAL A 615 78.82 35.24 -72.83
N PHE A 616 79.13 34.22 -73.62
CA PHE A 616 79.53 32.90 -73.14
C PHE A 616 80.68 32.30 -73.95
N SER A 617 81.35 31.29 -73.40
CA SER A 617 82.41 30.53 -74.07
C SER A 617 82.31 29.05 -73.75
N CYS A 618 82.21 28.23 -74.79
CA CYS A 618 82.31 26.76 -74.66
C CYS A 618 83.76 26.29 -74.42
N PHE A 619 84.73 27.17 -74.65
CA PHE A 619 86.15 26.82 -74.74
C PHE A 619 86.88 26.72 -73.40
N LEU A 620 86.19 27.06 -72.31
CA LEU A 620 86.66 26.79 -70.95
C LEU A 620 86.66 25.28 -70.63
N CYS A 621 85.86 24.48 -71.35
CA CYS A 621 85.80 23.02 -71.19
C CYS A 621 86.07 22.24 -72.49
N HIS A 622 85.78 22.79 -73.68
CA HIS A 622 85.97 22.10 -74.96
C HIS A 622 87.17 22.63 -75.73
N SER A 623 88.23 21.83 -75.87
CA SER A 623 89.48 22.24 -76.53
C SER A 623 89.40 22.22 -78.06
N GLN A 624 90.18 23.08 -78.73
CA GLN A 624 90.17 23.17 -80.19
C GLN A 624 90.67 21.88 -80.87
N ALA A 625 91.70 21.24 -80.32
CA ALA A 625 92.23 19.99 -80.86
C ALA A 625 91.18 18.87 -80.83
N GLU A 626 90.46 18.75 -79.71
CA GLU A 626 89.38 17.78 -79.54
C GLU A 626 88.22 18.08 -80.50
N MET A 627 87.68 19.32 -80.49
CA MET A 627 86.55 19.69 -81.35
C MET A 627 86.89 19.56 -82.83
N ASN A 628 88.09 19.94 -83.27
CA ASN A 628 88.54 19.76 -84.65
C ASN A 628 88.54 18.27 -85.05
N SER A 629 89.00 17.37 -84.18
CA SER A 629 89.00 15.93 -84.46
C SER A 629 87.58 15.37 -84.66
N GLN A 630 86.64 15.76 -83.79
CA GLN A 630 85.24 15.29 -83.83
C GLN A 630 84.45 15.86 -85.02
N HIS A 631 84.88 17.00 -85.57
CA HIS A 631 84.24 17.66 -86.72
C HIS A 631 84.96 17.41 -88.06
N THR A 632 85.85 16.42 -88.13
CA THR A 632 86.52 16.02 -89.39
C THR A 632 85.48 15.68 -90.47
N GLY A 633 85.49 16.43 -91.58
CA GLY A 633 84.53 16.26 -92.68
C GLY A 633 83.20 17.03 -92.53
N VAL A 634 83.01 17.80 -91.45
CA VAL A 634 81.83 18.67 -91.27
C VAL A 634 82.05 19.99 -92.02
N SER A 635 81.42 20.12 -93.19
CA SER A 635 81.43 21.38 -93.95
C SER A 635 80.80 22.52 -93.14
N GLY A 636 81.46 23.69 -93.14
CA GLY A 636 81.02 24.87 -92.38
C GLY A 636 81.32 24.83 -90.88
N TYR A 637 82.11 23.86 -90.38
CA TYR A 637 82.60 23.89 -89.01
C TYR A 637 83.50 25.11 -88.76
N LEU A 638 83.16 25.86 -87.70
CA LEU A 638 83.94 26.97 -87.16
C LEU A 638 84.10 26.75 -85.67
N TYR A 639 85.32 26.88 -85.15
CA TYR A 639 85.59 26.87 -83.71
C TYR A 639 85.26 28.26 -83.12
N ASP A 640 83.96 28.55 -83.05
CA ASP A 640 83.37 29.74 -82.44
C ASP A 640 82.23 29.32 -81.50
N SER A 641 82.08 29.96 -80.33
CA SER A 641 81.11 29.52 -79.32
C SER A 641 79.65 29.74 -79.75
N ALA A 642 79.35 30.78 -80.53
CA ALA A 642 78.01 30.99 -81.06
C ALA A 642 77.71 29.99 -82.20
N ALA A 643 78.68 29.67 -83.06
CA ALA A 643 78.57 28.62 -84.07
C ALA A 643 78.37 27.23 -83.45
N CYS A 644 79.09 26.91 -82.37
CA CYS A 644 78.93 25.69 -81.58
C CYS A 644 77.51 25.62 -80.98
N TYR A 645 77.06 26.68 -80.30
CA TYR A 645 75.71 26.72 -79.71
C TYR A 645 74.61 26.59 -80.78
N HIS A 646 74.75 27.23 -81.95
CA HIS A 646 73.80 27.10 -83.04
C HIS A 646 73.69 25.66 -83.58
N CYS A 647 74.81 24.92 -83.65
CA CYS A 647 74.80 23.51 -84.05
C CYS A 647 74.36 22.54 -82.93
N HIS A 648 74.55 22.93 -81.66
CA HIS A 648 74.34 22.10 -80.48
C HIS A 648 73.55 22.86 -79.39
N PRO A 649 72.31 23.32 -79.67
CA PRO A 649 71.54 24.18 -78.75
C PRO A 649 71.19 23.50 -77.42
N ASN A 650 71.21 22.17 -77.39
CA ASN A 650 70.98 21.35 -76.19
C ASN A 650 72.26 20.73 -75.59
N GLY A 651 73.45 21.15 -76.04
CA GLY A 651 74.73 20.61 -75.58
C GLY A 651 75.00 19.14 -75.91
N SER A 652 74.23 18.52 -76.82
CA SER A 652 74.39 17.13 -77.24
C SER A 652 75.17 17.02 -78.55
N SER A 653 76.08 16.05 -78.65
CA SER A 653 76.84 15.76 -79.88
C SER A 653 75.98 15.21 -81.04
N ASN A 654 74.75 14.77 -80.78
CA ASN A 654 73.85 14.23 -81.80
C ASN A 654 73.21 15.33 -82.65
N ARG A 655 73.64 15.44 -83.92
CA ARG A 655 72.91 16.21 -84.96
C ARG A 655 71.56 15.57 -85.26
N THR A 656 70.53 15.95 -84.51
CA THR A 656 69.15 15.89 -85.03
C THR A 656 69.05 16.86 -86.20
N ARG A 657 68.98 16.31 -87.43
CA ARG A 657 68.81 17.12 -88.65
C ARG A 657 67.46 17.84 -88.63
N SER A 658 67.41 19.10 -88.20
CA SER A 658 66.36 19.99 -88.72
C SER A 658 66.68 20.27 -90.18
N ARG A 659 65.94 19.62 -91.09
CA ARG A 659 65.93 19.95 -92.53
C ARG A 659 64.73 20.83 -92.84
N ARG A 660 64.80 22.10 -92.45
CA ARG A 660 64.24 23.30 -93.09
C ARG A 660 64.32 24.47 -92.11
#